data_AF-A0A7C4S885-F1
#
_entry.id   AF-A0A7C4S885-F1
#
_cell.length_a   1.000
_cell.length_b   1.000
_cell.length_c   1.000
_cell.angle_alpha   90.00
_cell.angle_beta   90.00
_cell.angle_gamma   90.00
#
_symmetry.space_group_name_H-M   'P 1'
#
loop_
_entity.id
_entity.type
_entity.pdbx_description
1 polymer ?
#
loop_
_entity_poly.entity_id
_entity_poly.type
_entity_poly.pdbx_seq_one_letter_code
_entity_poly.pdbx_strand_id
1 'polypeptide(L)'
;RNRHPVYKDWAKLDSIPFNYFRRNMPKNIDKSQIRVGVKQSRVAIPAVIPITPEFMRILGYYVGEGSITNGVKVTFSFGHHELDTCVKDLTRCLEKVFGVKPSISKPHETAINVVLNSASIAFLFEKVLKMGTNSNNKRLPYIVFNVPKTLKWHFLMAYIKGDGYIQNAKRNKKIVVATSSKELFTDLKFLLTLMGLSFSTHIYNSQERVIKGRKTCFSRSYHIYIREGIALEPQSLPIDPYRRELLRISGYRYTNLYRHTVQKHWLAKVFSPEQLPEKLRRIVLSDIGFLPVKEIEIVQSNSEWVYDISVEDVERFIGGEAIALLHNSLDAAEVGRIPPNIIVELSCEDNPDDGVDIYRLRVEDNGIGVAPEHIPRAFATVLYGSKYGYKQSRGTFGLGGTMALLYGQITTNKPATVISSRGGKEIHKFALMIDIVKNEPRIFKHEVFKNERKWRGTIIEFYLEADYTGSKAKIIEYLKHTAIANPHASLLFIDPKGRMYYFPRVTDKVPEPPKESLPHPVGVDVEAMNRLLANSRQKDMLSFLVSNFQRVGEKTAREVLQLAGIPEDANPKKLTHDQVTSLVDAIKRYNKFRAPDPSSVSPIGEELLSIGIKNMLQPEFIYVVQRPPSSYSGFPFVVEVGIAYGGSIPVAEGIKLYRFANKIPLLYDERADVVWKVVNERIDWSNYKVPRVSPVALVTHICSPKIPYKSVGKEAIADRPEIERELVIAIREAARQLKLYLSKIEKKQTAIKRMNIYAKYLPIIAKCSGKLVDKKPPDISKLLGRLGIDENTLKETQEKILKELEKKFLVVEEAE
;
A
#
# COMPACT_ATOMS: atom_id res chain seq x y z
N ARG A 1 29.49 -67.67 -3.71
CA ARG A 1 29.26 -67.64 -5.18
C ARG A 1 29.01 -66.21 -5.60
N ASN A 2 30.01 -65.52 -6.16
CA ASN A 2 29.86 -64.13 -6.58
C ASN A 2 29.06 -64.10 -7.90
N ARG A 3 27.86 -63.50 -7.87
CA ARG A 3 27.10 -63.19 -9.10
C ARG A 3 27.39 -61.74 -9.47
N HIS A 4 28.14 -61.52 -10.55
CA HIS A 4 28.28 -60.18 -11.12
C HIS A 4 26.90 -59.68 -11.58
N PRO A 5 26.49 -58.44 -11.21
CA PRO A 5 25.22 -57.88 -11.66
C PRO A 5 25.33 -57.49 -13.14
N VAL A 6 24.59 -58.18 -14.01
CA VAL A 6 24.43 -57.77 -15.42
C VAL A 6 23.62 -56.49 -15.46
N TYR A 7 24.31 -55.35 -15.52
CA TYR A 7 23.68 -54.04 -15.60
C TYR A 7 23.07 -53.80 -16.99
N LYS A 8 21.75 -53.61 -17.03
CA LYS A 8 21.00 -52.92 -18.12
C LYS A 8 20.86 -53.66 -19.48
N ASP A 9 20.40 -54.91 -19.48
CA ASP A 9 19.69 -55.44 -20.65
C ASP A 9 18.18 -55.25 -20.43
N TRP A 10 17.61 -54.20 -21.04
CA TRP A 10 16.19 -53.85 -20.91
C TRP A 10 15.31 -54.54 -21.96
N ALA A 11 15.89 -54.93 -23.09
CA ALA A 11 15.16 -55.58 -24.19
C ALA A 11 14.70 -56.99 -23.79
N LYS A 12 15.56 -57.76 -23.11
CA LYS A 12 15.22 -59.11 -22.60
C LYS A 12 14.17 -59.14 -21.48
N LEU A 13 13.75 -57.98 -20.96
CA LEU A 13 12.81 -57.88 -19.84
C LEU A 13 11.49 -57.19 -20.21
N ASP A 14 11.26 -56.93 -21.51
CA ASP A 14 10.10 -56.17 -22.04
C ASP A 14 9.70 -54.97 -21.16
N SER A 15 10.69 -54.20 -20.73
CA SER A 15 10.46 -53.13 -19.76
C SER A 15 11.45 -51.98 -19.88
N ILE A 16 10.91 -50.79 -20.11
CA ILE A 16 11.65 -49.54 -20.18
C ILE A 16 11.73 -48.93 -18.76
N PRO A 17 12.91 -48.47 -18.29
CA PRO A 17 13.01 -47.80 -16.99
C PRO A 17 12.06 -46.61 -16.88
N PHE A 18 11.22 -46.55 -15.84
CA PHE A 18 10.20 -45.51 -15.70
C PHE A 18 10.77 -44.07 -15.77
N ASN A 19 11.99 -43.83 -15.27
CA ASN A 19 12.65 -42.53 -15.40
C ASN A 19 13.12 -42.20 -16.83
N TYR A 20 13.40 -43.21 -17.67
CA TYR A 20 13.67 -43.01 -19.09
C TYR A 20 12.36 -42.73 -19.85
N PHE A 21 11.32 -43.55 -19.63
CA PHE A 21 9.99 -43.33 -20.20
C PHE A 21 9.42 -41.94 -19.84
N ARG A 22 9.57 -41.51 -18.58
CA ARG A 22 9.15 -40.19 -18.10
C ARG A 22 9.90 -39.02 -18.75
N ARG A 23 11.17 -39.21 -19.14
CA ARG A 23 11.97 -38.19 -19.85
C ARG A 23 11.66 -38.16 -21.35
N ASN A 24 11.39 -39.32 -21.94
CA ASN A 24 11.18 -39.51 -23.38
C ASN A 24 9.71 -39.87 -23.70
N MET A 25 8.76 -39.26 -22.98
CA MET A 25 7.35 -39.65 -23.03
C MET A 25 6.73 -39.28 -24.39
N PRO A 26 6.10 -40.22 -25.13
CA PRO A 26 5.45 -39.91 -26.39
C PRO A 26 4.34 -38.86 -26.24
N LYS A 27 4.30 -37.88 -27.15
CA LYS A 27 3.33 -36.77 -27.10
C LYS A 27 1.87 -37.26 -27.16
N ASN A 28 1.60 -38.32 -27.92
CA ASN A 28 0.25 -38.80 -28.25
C ASN A 28 -0.04 -40.18 -27.60
N ILE A 29 0.33 -40.39 -26.34
CA ILE A 29 -0.03 -41.63 -25.62
C ILE A 29 -1.42 -41.53 -24.98
N ASP A 30 -2.31 -42.46 -25.33
CA ASP A 30 -3.61 -42.60 -24.66
C ASP A 30 -3.40 -43.10 -23.22
N LYS A 31 -3.75 -42.24 -22.25
CA LYS A 31 -3.59 -42.52 -20.82
C LYS A 31 -4.72 -43.37 -20.24
N SER A 32 -5.84 -43.54 -20.96
CA SER A 32 -6.99 -44.32 -20.50
C SER A 32 -6.70 -45.82 -20.43
N GLN A 33 -5.86 -46.32 -21.33
CA GLN A 33 -5.47 -47.73 -21.43
C GLN A 33 -4.35 -48.11 -20.43
N ILE A 34 -3.65 -47.12 -19.84
CA ILE A 34 -2.52 -47.35 -18.94
C ILE A 34 -3.03 -47.75 -17.55
N ARG A 35 -2.42 -48.78 -16.96
CA ARG A 35 -2.62 -49.19 -15.55
C ARG A 35 -1.33 -49.05 -14.73
N VAL A 36 -1.48 -48.74 -13.44
CA VAL A 36 -0.38 -48.48 -12.50
C VAL A 36 -0.40 -49.52 -11.38
N GLY A 37 0.61 -50.39 -11.35
CA GLY A 37 0.80 -51.44 -10.35
C GLY A 37 2.24 -51.50 -9.85
N VAL A 38 2.45 -52.18 -8.73
CA VAL A 38 3.80 -52.52 -8.23
C VAL A 38 4.35 -53.73 -8.98
N LYS A 39 5.67 -53.85 -9.10
CA LYS A 39 6.31 -55.09 -9.58
C LYS A 39 5.82 -56.27 -8.72
N GLN A 40 5.44 -57.38 -9.37
CA GLN A 40 4.84 -58.58 -8.75
C GLN A 40 3.45 -58.39 -8.09
N SER A 41 2.84 -57.20 -8.14
CA SER A 41 1.44 -57.01 -7.72
C SER A 41 0.47 -57.55 -8.77
N ARG A 42 -0.54 -58.32 -8.36
CA ARG A 42 -1.71 -58.65 -9.21
C ARG A 42 -2.73 -57.50 -9.31
N VAL A 43 -2.60 -56.46 -8.48
CA VAL A 43 -3.49 -55.29 -8.46
C VAL A 43 -2.79 -54.10 -9.14
N ALA A 44 -3.45 -53.56 -10.16
CA ALA A 44 -3.07 -52.33 -10.85
C ALA A 44 -4.30 -51.45 -11.11
N ILE A 45 -4.23 -50.16 -10.78
CA ILE A 45 -5.33 -49.18 -10.90
C ILE A 45 -5.24 -48.42 -12.24
N PRO A 46 -6.33 -47.84 -12.78
CA PRO A 46 -6.25 -46.99 -13.97
C PRO A 46 -5.35 -45.76 -13.75
N ALA A 47 -4.58 -45.36 -14.76
CA ALA A 47 -3.70 -44.19 -14.70
C ALA A 47 -4.46 -42.85 -14.78
N VAL A 48 -5.69 -42.86 -15.30
CA VAL A 48 -6.62 -41.73 -15.30
C VAL A 48 -7.81 -42.10 -14.41
N ILE A 49 -8.00 -41.35 -13.33
CA ILE A 49 -9.12 -41.52 -12.39
C ILE A 49 -10.06 -40.32 -12.57
N PRO A 50 -11.26 -40.49 -13.13
CA PRO A 50 -12.21 -39.40 -13.29
C PRO A 50 -12.79 -38.97 -11.93
N ILE A 51 -13.04 -37.67 -11.76
CA ILE A 51 -13.53 -37.10 -10.51
C ILE A 51 -15.07 -37.23 -10.46
N THR A 52 -15.56 -38.44 -10.17
CA THR A 52 -17.00 -38.77 -10.15
C THR A 52 -17.62 -38.70 -8.74
N PRO A 53 -18.95 -38.69 -8.61
CA PRO A 53 -19.64 -38.84 -7.32
C PRO A 53 -19.24 -40.08 -6.51
N GLU A 54 -18.83 -41.17 -7.15
CA GLU A 54 -18.25 -42.34 -6.47
C GLU A 54 -16.87 -42.03 -5.90
N PHE A 55 -15.97 -41.43 -6.69
CA PHE A 55 -14.64 -41.07 -6.22
C PHE A 55 -14.69 -40.09 -5.05
N MET A 56 -15.53 -39.04 -5.14
CA MET A 56 -15.74 -38.10 -4.04
C MET A 56 -16.25 -38.79 -2.76
N ARG A 57 -17.09 -39.83 -2.88
CA ARG A 57 -17.56 -40.62 -1.73
C ARG A 57 -16.47 -41.53 -1.14
N ILE A 58 -15.63 -42.16 -1.97
CA ILE A 58 -14.45 -42.90 -1.47
C ILE A 58 -13.54 -41.98 -0.67
N LEU A 59 -13.29 -40.76 -1.16
CA LEU A 59 -12.50 -39.76 -0.44
C LEU A 59 -13.16 -39.37 0.89
N GLY A 60 -14.48 -39.18 0.93
CA GLY A 60 -15.22 -38.88 2.15
C GLY A 60 -15.17 -40.02 3.18
N TYR A 61 -15.44 -41.25 2.76
CA TYR A 61 -15.31 -42.44 3.61
C TYR A 61 -13.86 -42.70 4.06
N TYR A 62 -12.85 -42.31 3.27
CA TYR A 62 -11.45 -42.42 3.70
C TYR A 62 -11.11 -41.40 4.79
N VAL A 63 -11.60 -40.16 4.67
CA VAL A 63 -11.44 -39.14 5.71
C VAL A 63 -12.21 -39.52 6.99
N GLY A 64 -13.38 -40.16 6.88
CA GLY A 64 -14.11 -40.73 8.02
C GLY A 64 -13.39 -41.93 8.62
N GLU A 65 -13.52 -43.09 7.98
CA GLU A 65 -13.14 -44.39 8.56
C GLU A 65 -11.82 -44.96 8.03
N GLY A 66 -11.21 -44.32 7.03
CA GLY A 66 -10.00 -44.80 6.38
C GLY A 66 -8.72 -44.72 7.23
N SER A 67 -7.85 -45.69 7.05
CA SER A 67 -6.51 -45.78 7.62
C SER A 67 -5.55 -46.52 6.67
N ILE A 68 -4.24 -46.32 6.83
CA ILE A 68 -3.20 -47.03 6.06
C ILE A 68 -2.22 -47.72 7.00
N THR A 69 -1.98 -49.01 6.75
CA THR A 69 -0.96 -49.84 7.42
C THR A 69 0.17 -50.15 6.46
N ASN A 70 1.42 -49.94 6.91
CA ASN A 70 2.67 -50.29 6.23
C ASN A 70 2.80 -49.78 4.77
N GLY A 71 2.08 -48.73 4.38
CA GLY A 71 2.08 -48.18 3.02
C GLY A 71 1.49 -49.11 1.94
N VAL A 72 0.90 -50.25 2.32
CA VAL A 72 0.44 -51.31 1.38
C VAL A 72 -1.00 -51.76 1.61
N LYS A 73 -1.55 -51.54 2.80
CA LYS A 73 -2.90 -51.96 3.19
C LYS A 73 -3.73 -50.74 3.58
N VAL A 74 -4.80 -50.47 2.83
CA VAL A 74 -5.84 -49.51 3.24
C VAL A 74 -6.90 -50.28 4.02
N THR A 75 -7.36 -49.76 5.15
CA THR A 75 -8.46 -50.33 5.94
C THR A 75 -9.46 -49.23 6.29
N PHE A 76 -10.74 -49.46 6.03
CA PHE A 76 -11.85 -48.63 6.49
C PHE A 76 -12.60 -49.40 7.57
N SER A 77 -12.84 -48.79 8.73
CA SER A 77 -13.44 -49.45 9.90
C SER A 77 -14.81 -48.89 10.23
N PHE A 78 -15.87 -49.70 10.08
CA PHE A 78 -17.26 -49.31 10.31
C PHE A 78 -17.89 -50.07 11.48
N GLY A 79 -18.97 -49.55 12.02
CA GLY A 79 -19.84 -50.29 12.94
C GLY A 79 -20.58 -51.43 12.21
N HIS A 80 -20.89 -52.53 12.92
CA HIS A 80 -21.60 -53.67 12.32
C HIS A 80 -22.97 -53.29 11.72
N HIS A 81 -23.63 -52.27 12.28
CA HIS A 81 -24.90 -51.73 11.80
C HIS A 81 -24.82 -50.97 10.46
N GLU A 82 -23.61 -50.71 9.95
CA GLU A 82 -23.38 -49.97 8.70
C GLU A 82 -23.08 -50.88 7.49
N LEU A 83 -23.18 -52.20 7.67
CA LEU A 83 -22.84 -53.19 6.64
C LEU A 83 -23.60 -52.95 5.33
N ASP A 84 -24.92 -52.76 5.42
CA ASP A 84 -25.78 -52.56 4.26
C ASP A 84 -25.83 -51.13 3.72
N THR A 85 -25.22 -50.17 4.44
CA THR A 85 -25.22 -48.74 4.09
C THR A 85 -23.84 -48.29 3.61
N CYS A 86 -22.91 -48.03 4.52
CA CYS A 86 -21.61 -47.44 4.22
C CYS A 86 -20.66 -48.46 3.58
N VAL A 87 -20.57 -49.67 4.12
CA VAL A 87 -19.70 -50.74 3.59
C VAL A 87 -20.12 -51.16 2.18
N LYS A 88 -21.43 -51.31 1.95
CA LYS A 88 -22.02 -51.67 0.65
C LYS A 88 -21.77 -50.59 -0.41
N ASP A 89 -21.98 -49.32 -0.08
CA ASP A 89 -21.75 -48.21 -1.00
C ASP A 89 -20.26 -47.99 -1.30
N LEU A 90 -19.39 -48.06 -0.28
CA LEU A 90 -17.95 -48.00 -0.45
C LEU A 90 -17.44 -49.12 -1.37
N THR A 91 -17.86 -50.36 -1.13
CA THR A 91 -17.48 -51.53 -1.95
C THR A 91 -17.83 -51.31 -3.43
N ARG A 92 -19.06 -50.88 -3.71
CA ARG A 92 -19.52 -50.51 -5.07
C ARG A 92 -18.67 -49.40 -5.70
N CYS A 93 -18.32 -48.36 -4.92
CA CYS A 93 -17.52 -47.25 -5.43
C CYS A 93 -16.07 -47.69 -5.72
N LEU A 94 -15.44 -48.49 -4.84
CA LEU A 94 -14.09 -49.02 -5.04
C LEU A 94 -13.98 -49.90 -6.29
N GLU A 95 -14.97 -50.77 -6.52
CA GLU A 95 -15.03 -51.59 -7.75
C GLU A 95 -15.22 -50.70 -8.99
N LYS A 96 -16.15 -49.75 -8.97
CA LYS A 96 -16.43 -48.87 -10.13
C LYS A 96 -15.28 -47.90 -10.47
N VAL A 97 -14.53 -47.40 -9.49
CA VAL A 97 -13.49 -46.38 -9.70
C VAL A 97 -12.09 -46.98 -9.91
N PHE A 98 -11.75 -48.08 -9.21
CA PHE A 98 -10.41 -48.68 -9.30
C PHE A 98 -10.38 -50.05 -9.99
N GLY A 99 -11.52 -50.72 -10.15
CA GLY A 99 -11.58 -52.12 -10.59
C GLY A 99 -11.05 -53.10 -9.53
N VAL A 100 -11.18 -52.76 -8.24
CA VAL A 100 -10.63 -53.57 -7.13
C VAL A 100 -11.73 -53.92 -6.14
N LYS A 101 -11.94 -55.21 -5.91
CA LYS A 101 -12.82 -55.73 -4.85
C LYS A 101 -12.06 -55.76 -3.51
N PRO A 102 -12.57 -55.11 -2.44
CA PRO A 102 -11.99 -55.22 -1.10
C PRO A 102 -12.31 -56.57 -0.47
N SER A 103 -11.45 -57.01 0.46
CA SER A 103 -11.79 -58.08 1.40
C SER A 103 -12.48 -57.50 2.62
N ILE A 104 -13.61 -58.08 3.03
CA ILE A 104 -14.33 -57.68 4.24
C ILE A 104 -13.94 -58.63 5.38
N SER A 105 -13.63 -58.09 6.55
CA SER A 105 -13.29 -58.86 7.76
C SER A 105 -14.00 -58.32 8.99
N LYS A 106 -14.34 -59.22 9.93
CA LYS A 106 -14.95 -58.87 11.22
C LYS A 106 -13.92 -59.06 12.33
N PRO A 107 -13.18 -58.01 12.77
CA PRO A 107 -12.23 -58.14 13.87
C PRO A 107 -12.90 -58.41 15.23
N HIS A 108 -14.11 -57.88 15.43
CA HIS A 108 -14.92 -58.03 16.64
C HIS A 108 -16.41 -58.04 16.25
N GLU A 109 -17.29 -58.47 17.15
CA GLU A 109 -18.75 -58.54 16.89
C GLU A 109 -19.36 -57.19 16.48
N THR A 110 -18.85 -56.08 17.02
CA THR A 110 -19.37 -54.73 16.81
C THR A 110 -18.76 -53.97 15.62
N ALA A 111 -17.72 -54.51 14.98
CA ALA A 111 -16.90 -53.78 14.00
C ALA A 111 -16.67 -54.57 12.70
N ILE A 112 -16.65 -53.88 11.57
CA ILE A 112 -16.46 -54.44 10.23
C ILE A 112 -15.39 -53.64 9.49
N ASN A 113 -14.35 -54.33 9.04
CA ASN A 113 -13.22 -53.73 8.32
C ASN A 113 -13.28 -54.06 6.83
N VAL A 114 -13.29 -53.02 5.99
CA VAL A 114 -13.14 -53.12 4.53
C VAL A 114 -11.67 -52.92 4.18
N VAL A 115 -11.02 -53.93 3.64
CA VAL A 115 -9.56 -53.99 3.46
C VAL A 115 -9.16 -54.03 1.98
N LEU A 116 -8.19 -53.21 1.60
CA LEU A 116 -7.55 -53.20 0.28
C LEU A 116 -6.03 -53.42 0.45
N ASN A 117 -5.56 -54.60 0.08
CA ASN A 117 -4.12 -54.90 -0.02
C ASN A 117 -3.58 -54.37 -1.36
N SER A 118 -3.46 -53.06 -1.50
CA SER A 118 -3.01 -52.38 -2.73
C SER A 118 -2.14 -51.17 -2.42
N ALA A 119 -0.83 -51.33 -2.60
CA ALA A 119 0.12 -50.23 -2.43
C ALA A 119 -0.12 -49.08 -3.43
N SER A 120 -0.67 -49.34 -4.62
CA SER A 120 -1.04 -48.27 -5.56
C SER A 120 -2.14 -47.36 -4.99
N ILE A 121 -3.13 -47.90 -4.27
CA ILE A 121 -4.21 -47.12 -3.66
C ILE A 121 -3.71 -46.43 -2.38
N ALA A 122 -2.89 -47.11 -1.56
CA ALA A 122 -2.25 -46.49 -0.41
C ALA A 122 -1.36 -45.30 -0.83
N PHE A 123 -0.54 -45.46 -1.88
CA PHE A 123 0.29 -44.39 -2.45
C PHE A 123 -0.55 -43.23 -3.01
N LEU A 124 -1.69 -43.53 -3.66
CA LEU A 124 -2.63 -42.50 -4.13
C LEU A 124 -3.14 -41.63 -2.98
N PHE A 125 -3.67 -42.24 -1.91
CA PHE A 125 -4.21 -41.49 -0.77
C PHE A 125 -3.11 -40.79 0.05
N GLU A 126 -2.00 -41.48 0.33
CA GLU A 126 -0.94 -40.96 1.20
C GLU A 126 0.00 -39.97 0.51
N LYS A 127 0.48 -40.27 -0.70
CA LYS A 127 1.56 -39.49 -1.35
C LYS A 127 1.07 -38.52 -2.42
N VAL A 128 0.06 -38.91 -3.20
CA VAL A 128 -0.50 -38.07 -4.28
C VAL A 128 -1.54 -37.09 -3.74
N LEU A 129 -2.52 -37.61 -2.99
CA LEU A 129 -3.63 -36.81 -2.44
C LEU A 129 -3.36 -36.26 -1.03
N LYS A 130 -2.33 -36.79 -0.34
CA LYS A 130 -1.84 -36.32 0.97
C LYS A 130 -2.90 -36.29 2.07
N MET A 131 -3.77 -37.31 2.10
CA MET A 131 -4.97 -37.36 2.95
C MET A 131 -4.72 -37.82 4.40
N GLY A 132 -3.46 -38.04 4.78
CA GLY A 132 -3.10 -38.68 6.05
C GLY A 132 -3.09 -40.21 5.98
N THR A 133 -2.92 -40.86 7.13
CA THR A 133 -2.86 -42.33 7.30
C THR A 133 -3.62 -42.84 8.53
N ASN A 134 -3.96 -41.97 9.48
CA ASN A 134 -4.69 -42.28 10.72
C ASN A 134 -5.56 -41.09 11.16
N SER A 135 -6.33 -41.24 12.24
CA SER A 135 -7.22 -40.21 12.80
C SER A 135 -6.56 -38.83 13.01
N ASN A 136 -5.31 -38.82 13.43
CA ASN A 136 -4.64 -37.62 13.96
C ASN A 136 -3.96 -36.79 12.86
N ASN A 137 -3.68 -37.36 11.69
CA ASN A 137 -2.98 -36.71 10.58
C ASN A 137 -3.80 -36.61 9.28
N LYS A 138 -5.11 -36.86 9.35
CA LYS A 138 -6.04 -36.79 8.21
C LYS A 138 -6.16 -35.37 7.64
N ARG A 139 -6.42 -35.28 6.34
CA ARG A 139 -6.54 -34.02 5.56
C ARG A 139 -7.61 -34.13 4.49
N LEU A 140 -8.20 -33.01 4.06
CA LEU A 140 -8.90 -32.98 2.77
C LEU A 140 -7.88 -32.88 1.63
N PRO A 141 -8.01 -33.70 0.57
CA PRO A 141 -7.16 -33.53 -0.59
C PRO A 141 -7.59 -32.30 -1.38
N TYR A 142 -6.62 -31.57 -1.94
CA TYR A 142 -6.81 -30.27 -2.61
C TYR A 142 -7.92 -30.27 -3.68
N ILE A 143 -8.17 -31.42 -4.33
CA ILE A 143 -9.23 -31.63 -5.32
C ILE A 143 -10.61 -31.27 -4.77
N VAL A 144 -10.89 -31.56 -3.49
CA VAL A 144 -12.21 -31.30 -2.86
C VAL A 144 -12.55 -29.81 -2.84
N PHE A 145 -11.55 -28.91 -2.73
CA PHE A 145 -11.79 -27.47 -2.77
C PHE A 145 -12.06 -26.95 -4.19
N ASN A 146 -11.57 -27.64 -5.22
CA ASN A 146 -11.59 -27.15 -6.61
C ASN A 146 -12.72 -27.74 -7.48
N VAL A 147 -13.58 -28.62 -6.94
CA VAL A 147 -14.73 -29.18 -7.64
C VAL A 147 -16.04 -28.39 -7.43
N PRO A 148 -17.05 -28.53 -8.34
CA PRO A 148 -18.39 -27.96 -8.17
C PRO A 148 -19.08 -28.34 -6.85
N LYS A 149 -20.01 -27.50 -6.37
CA LYS A 149 -20.71 -27.71 -5.08
C LYS A 149 -21.45 -29.06 -4.99
N THR A 150 -21.92 -29.61 -6.11
CA THR A 150 -22.53 -30.96 -6.17
C THR A 150 -21.55 -32.06 -5.79
N LEU A 151 -20.32 -32.03 -6.31
CA LEU A 151 -19.26 -32.99 -5.97
C LEU A 151 -18.74 -32.78 -4.54
N LYS A 152 -18.70 -31.53 -4.05
CA LYS A 152 -18.44 -31.23 -2.63
C LYS A 152 -19.46 -31.86 -1.70
N TRP A 153 -20.75 -31.82 -2.06
CA TRP A 153 -21.80 -32.50 -1.30
C TRP A 153 -21.61 -34.02 -1.25
N HIS A 154 -21.24 -34.68 -2.36
CA HIS A 154 -20.97 -36.12 -2.34
C HIS A 154 -19.83 -36.51 -1.39
N PHE A 155 -18.76 -35.72 -1.32
CA PHE A 155 -17.69 -35.90 -0.32
C PHE A 155 -18.21 -35.68 1.10
N LEU A 156 -18.83 -34.53 1.36
CA LEU A 156 -19.28 -34.15 2.70
C LEU A 156 -20.32 -35.12 3.27
N MET A 157 -21.22 -35.66 2.43
CA MET A 157 -22.23 -36.64 2.82
C MET A 157 -21.65 -38.04 3.06
N ALA A 158 -20.59 -38.48 2.39
CA ALA A 158 -19.91 -39.73 2.75
C ALA A 158 -19.12 -39.57 4.06
N TYR A 159 -18.44 -38.43 4.24
CA TYR A 159 -17.69 -38.16 5.46
C TYR A 159 -18.61 -38.08 6.70
N ILE A 160 -19.71 -37.31 6.63
CA ILE A 160 -20.71 -37.22 7.70
C ILE A 160 -21.43 -38.55 7.97
N LYS A 161 -21.42 -39.51 7.03
CA LYS A 161 -22.05 -40.83 7.22
C LYS A 161 -21.21 -41.82 8.01
N GLY A 162 -19.89 -41.62 8.14
CA GLY A 162 -19.04 -42.38 9.06
C GLY A 162 -18.83 -41.60 10.36
N ASP A 163 -18.14 -40.45 10.26
CA ASP A 163 -17.59 -39.68 11.39
C ASP A 163 -18.59 -38.64 11.98
N GLY A 164 -19.88 -38.74 11.62
CA GLY A 164 -20.91 -37.74 11.93
C GLY A 164 -22.15 -38.33 12.59
N TYR A 165 -22.64 -37.67 13.64
CA TYR A 165 -23.86 -38.07 14.36
C TYR A 165 -24.84 -36.90 14.55
N ILE A 166 -26.14 -37.20 14.59
CA ILE A 166 -27.20 -36.20 14.75
C ILE A 166 -27.49 -36.03 16.24
N GLN A 167 -27.29 -34.81 16.77
CA GLN A 167 -27.68 -34.48 18.15
C GLN A 167 -29.02 -33.74 18.15
N ASN A 168 -30.08 -34.45 18.55
CA ASN A 168 -31.42 -33.91 18.72
C ASN A 168 -31.53 -33.13 20.05
N ALA A 169 -31.62 -31.79 19.98
CA ALA A 169 -31.94 -30.95 21.13
C ALA A 169 -33.35 -30.35 20.99
N LYS A 170 -34.06 -30.11 22.10
CA LYS A 170 -35.49 -29.70 22.17
C LYS A 170 -35.93 -28.50 21.30
N ARG A 171 -35.01 -27.73 20.72
CA ARG A 171 -35.29 -26.61 19.80
C ARG A 171 -34.41 -26.54 18.55
N ASN A 172 -33.47 -27.48 18.35
CA ASN A 172 -32.57 -27.50 17.19
C ASN A 172 -32.03 -28.91 16.92
N LYS A 173 -32.13 -29.37 15.67
CA LYS A 173 -31.29 -30.46 15.16
C LYS A 173 -29.93 -29.89 14.75
N LYS A 174 -28.86 -30.65 15.00
CA LYS A 174 -27.51 -30.33 14.54
C LYS A 174 -26.74 -31.60 14.22
N ILE A 175 -26.00 -31.57 13.13
CA ILE A 175 -25.02 -32.62 12.80
C ILE A 175 -23.75 -32.27 13.57
N VAL A 176 -23.22 -33.23 14.31
CA VAL A 176 -21.96 -33.14 15.03
C VAL A 176 -20.93 -34.00 14.31
N VAL A 177 -19.82 -33.39 13.96
CA VAL A 177 -18.61 -34.06 13.47
C VAL A 177 -17.51 -33.85 14.51
N ALA A 178 -16.73 -34.88 14.81
CA ALA A 178 -15.70 -34.84 15.85
C ALA A 178 -14.40 -35.46 15.33
N THR A 179 -13.31 -34.70 15.30
CA THR A 179 -12.01 -35.21 14.82
C THR A 179 -10.88 -34.94 15.80
N SER A 180 -9.81 -35.74 15.75
CA SER A 180 -8.56 -35.51 16.50
C SER A 180 -7.50 -34.74 15.70
N SER A 181 -7.62 -34.59 14.38
CA SER A 181 -6.70 -33.77 13.57
C SER A 181 -7.11 -32.29 13.57
N LYS A 182 -6.16 -31.43 13.94
CA LYS A 182 -6.33 -29.96 13.88
C LYS A 182 -6.46 -29.49 12.42
N GLU A 183 -5.76 -30.15 11.52
CA GLU A 183 -5.71 -29.79 10.11
C GLU A 183 -6.96 -30.25 9.38
N LEU A 184 -7.47 -31.47 9.63
CA LEU A 184 -8.79 -31.89 9.14
C LEU A 184 -9.89 -30.93 9.61
N PHE A 185 -9.88 -30.54 10.89
CA PHE A 185 -10.78 -29.53 11.43
C PHE A 185 -10.67 -28.18 10.69
N THR A 186 -9.46 -27.78 10.28
CA THR A 186 -9.21 -26.53 9.56
C THR A 186 -9.65 -26.60 8.09
N ASP A 187 -9.30 -27.69 7.42
CA ASP A 187 -9.71 -28.03 6.06
C ASP A 187 -11.25 -28.09 5.95
N LEU A 188 -11.94 -28.67 6.95
CA LEU A 188 -13.41 -28.76 7.02
C LEU A 188 -14.07 -27.40 7.25
N LYS A 189 -13.55 -26.56 8.17
CA LYS A 189 -14.03 -25.17 8.32
C LYS A 189 -14.01 -24.45 6.98
N PHE A 190 -12.89 -24.56 6.24
CA PHE A 190 -12.73 -23.92 4.94
C PHE A 190 -13.70 -24.47 3.88
N LEU A 191 -13.89 -25.79 3.80
CA LEU A 191 -14.86 -26.40 2.90
C LEU A 191 -16.30 -25.94 3.18
N LEU A 192 -16.71 -25.92 4.46
CA LEU A 192 -18.05 -25.49 4.86
C LEU A 192 -18.29 -24.01 4.53
N THR A 193 -17.30 -23.13 4.73
CA THR A 193 -17.37 -21.73 4.30
C THR A 193 -17.49 -21.61 2.77
N LEU A 194 -16.69 -22.34 1.99
CA LEU A 194 -16.80 -22.36 0.51
C LEU A 194 -18.15 -22.91 0.01
N MET A 195 -18.80 -23.79 0.77
CA MET A 195 -20.15 -24.27 0.46
C MET A 195 -21.24 -23.24 0.84
N GLY A 196 -20.97 -22.35 1.79
CA GLY A 196 -21.90 -21.36 2.34
C GLY A 196 -22.68 -21.87 3.56
N LEU A 197 -22.20 -22.91 4.23
CA LEU A 197 -22.89 -23.59 5.31
C LEU A 197 -22.63 -22.93 6.67
N SER A 198 -23.68 -22.81 7.50
CA SER A 198 -23.58 -22.27 8.85
C SER A 198 -23.14 -23.35 9.84
N PHE A 199 -22.00 -23.12 10.49
CA PHE A 199 -21.45 -24.00 11.53
C PHE A 199 -20.94 -23.20 12.73
N SER A 200 -20.84 -23.87 13.87
CA SER A 200 -20.14 -23.38 15.06
C SER A 200 -19.16 -24.45 15.54
N THR A 201 -17.99 -24.08 16.04
CA THR A 201 -16.94 -25.02 16.45
C THR A 201 -16.65 -24.97 17.95
N HIS A 202 -16.22 -26.09 18.53
CA HIS A 202 -15.71 -26.16 19.90
C HIS A 202 -14.48 -27.06 19.92
N ILE A 203 -13.43 -26.64 20.61
CA ILE A 203 -12.25 -27.45 20.89
C ILE A 203 -12.41 -27.98 22.32
N TYR A 204 -12.30 -29.29 22.53
CA TYR A 204 -12.24 -29.88 23.86
C TYR A 204 -10.78 -30.20 24.17
N ASN A 205 -10.24 -29.58 25.20
CA ASN A 205 -8.90 -29.88 25.70
C ASN A 205 -8.89 -31.25 26.41
N SER A 206 -7.72 -31.87 26.46
CA SER A 206 -7.55 -33.22 26.99
C SER A 206 -7.95 -33.33 28.46
N GLN A 207 -8.61 -34.44 28.82
CA GLN A 207 -9.04 -34.73 30.20
C GLN A 207 -8.74 -36.19 30.56
N GLU A 208 -8.23 -36.45 31.76
CA GLU A 208 -8.28 -37.78 32.35
C GLU A 208 -9.73 -38.12 32.72
N ARG A 209 -10.19 -39.31 32.35
CA ARG A 209 -11.43 -39.90 32.88
C ARG A 209 -11.16 -41.35 33.26
N VAL A 210 -11.70 -41.79 34.39
CA VAL A 210 -11.67 -43.21 34.76
C VAL A 210 -12.88 -43.87 34.09
N ILE A 211 -12.64 -44.80 33.17
CA ILE A 211 -13.69 -45.57 32.49
C ILE A 211 -13.44 -47.05 32.76
N LYS A 212 -14.46 -47.72 33.32
CA LYS A 212 -14.39 -49.14 33.74
C LYS A 212 -13.12 -49.46 34.55
N GLY A 213 -12.82 -48.63 35.55
CA GLY A 213 -11.67 -48.79 36.45
C GLY A 213 -10.30 -48.45 35.86
N ARG A 214 -10.18 -48.20 34.55
CA ARG A 214 -8.92 -47.78 33.92
C ARG A 214 -8.87 -46.26 33.77
N LYS A 215 -7.76 -45.64 34.16
CA LYS A 215 -7.46 -44.25 33.79
C LYS A 215 -7.26 -44.17 32.28
N THR A 216 -8.04 -43.35 31.60
CA THR A 216 -7.88 -43.07 30.17
C THR A 216 -7.77 -41.57 29.92
N CYS A 217 -6.63 -41.15 29.40
CA CYS A 217 -6.40 -39.77 28.98
C CYS A 217 -7.08 -39.55 27.62
N PHE A 218 -8.16 -38.77 27.59
CA PHE A 218 -8.77 -38.38 26.32
C PHE A 218 -7.92 -37.28 25.68
N SER A 219 -7.40 -37.55 24.49
CA SER A 219 -6.70 -36.58 23.65
C SER A 219 -7.62 -35.43 23.23
N ARG A 220 -7.03 -34.28 22.91
CA ARG A 220 -7.75 -33.08 22.41
C ARG A 220 -8.64 -33.43 21.21
N SER A 221 -9.91 -33.02 21.25
CA SER A 221 -10.86 -33.23 20.13
C SER A 221 -11.41 -31.91 19.59
N TYR A 222 -11.70 -31.90 18.30
CA TYR A 222 -12.18 -30.75 17.54
C TYR A 222 -13.58 -31.06 17.02
N HIS A 223 -14.59 -30.36 17.53
CA HIS A 223 -16.00 -30.59 17.17
C HIS A 223 -16.52 -29.47 16.27
N ILE A 224 -17.20 -29.86 15.19
CA ILE A 224 -17.93 -28.96 14.30
C ILE A 224 -19.42 -29.29 14.43
N TYR A 225 -20.22 -28.29 14.78
CA TYR A 225 -21.68 -28.37 14.84
C TYR A 225 -22.26 -27.66 13.61
N ILE A 226 -22.65 -28.42 12.60
CA ILE A 226 -23.36 -27.92 11.43
C ILE A 226 -24.84 -27.75 11.81
N ARG A 227 -25.39 -26.55 11.60
CA ARG A 227 -26.75 -26.21 12.03
C ARG A 227 -27.68 -26.11 10.82
N GLU A 228 -28.86 -26.68 10.97
CA GLU A 228 -29.97 -26.48 10.04
C GLU A 228 -30.67 -25.16 10.39
N GLY A 229 -30.98 -24.32 9.39
CA GLY A 229 -31.92 -23.19 9.50
C GLY A 229 -31.52 -21.94 10.32
N ILE A 230 -30.46 -21.93 11.14
CA ILE A 230 -30.13 -20.75 11.99
C ILE A 230 -28.73 -20.19 11.74
N ALA A 231 -28.69 -19.01 11.10
CA ALA A 231 -27.48 -18.20 10.90
C ALA A 231 -27.15 -17.33 12.13
N LEU A 232 -25.88 -17.34 12.55
CA LEU A 232 -25.36 -16.63 13.73
C LEU A 232 -23.94 -16.11 13.46
N GLU A 233 -23.60 -14.95 14.05
CA GLU A 233 -22.29 -14.26 14.08
C GLU A 233 -21.71 -13.69 12.76
N PRO A 234 -21.02 -14.37 11.81
CA PRO A 234 -20.35 -13.67 10.70
C PRO A 234 -21.28 -12.84 9.79
N GLN A 235 -22.56 -13.20 9.77
CA GLN A 235 -23.63 -12.50 9.04
C GLN A 235 -24.24 -11.33 9.83
N SER A 236 -23.75 -10.94 11.01
CA SER A 236 -24.19 -9.72 11.71
C SER A 236 -23.15 -8.59 11.61
N LEU A 237 -23.62 -7.40 11.25
CA LEU A 237 -22.80 -6.20 11.12
C LEU A 237 -22.90 -5.36 12.39
N PRO A 238 -21.80 -4.74 12.88
CA PRO A 238 -21.88 -3.71 13.91
C PRO A 238 -22.59 -2.47 13.34
N ILE A 239 -23.77 -2.17 13.86
CA ILE A 239 -24.60 -1.06 13.36
C ILE A 239 -24.48 0.22 14.20
N ASP A 240 -23.75 0.21 15.32
CA ASP A 240 -23.52 1.40 16.14
C ASP A 240 -23.11 2.65 15.33
N PRO A 241 -22.22 2.58 14.31
CA PRO A 241 -21.87 3.75 13.49
C PRO A 241 -23.00 4.25 12.57
N TYR A 242 -23.91 3.35 12.15
CA TYR A 242 -24.95 3.62 11.16
C TYR A 242 -26.35 3.79 11.77
N ARG A 243 -26.53 3.52 13.07
CA ARG A 243 -27.82 3.46 13.77
C ARG A 243 -28.66 4.73 13.60
N ARG A 244 -28.05 5.92 13.75
CA ARG A 244 -28.75 7.21 13.61
C ARG A 244 -29.29 7.43 12.19
N GLU A 245 -28.51 7.02 11.20
CA GLU A 245 -28.84 7.15 9.78
C GLU A 245 -29.95 6.16 9.41
N LEU A 246 -29.79 4.88 9.76
CA LEU A 246 -30.79 3.83 9.53
C LEU A 246 -32.15 4.11 10.21
N LEU A 247 -32.15 4.66 11.43
CA LEU A 247 -33.40 5.07 12.11
C LEU A 247 -34.08 6.29 11.46
N ARG A 248 -33.31 7.18 10.83
CA ARG A 248 -33.86 8.30 10.04
C ARG A 248 -34.44 7.80 8.71
N ILE A 249 -33.78 6.85 8.06
CA ILE A 249 -34.20 6.24 6.80
C ILE A 249 -35.44 5.34 6.99
N SER A 250 -35.52 4.60 8.11
CA SER A 250 -36.61 3.66 8.33
C SER A 250 -37.95 4.31 8.70
N GLY A 251 -37.95 5.52 9.27
CA GLY A 251 -39.13 6.19 9.85
C GLY A 251 -39.69 5.50 11.11
N TYR A 252 -39.63 4.18 11.18
CA TYR A 252 -40.10 3.34 12.28
C TYR A 252 -38.97 2.92 13.23
N ARG A 253 -39.29 2.81 14.53
CA ARG A 253 -38.38 2.33 15.59
C ARG A 253 -38.25 0.80 15.58
N TYR A 254 -37.54 0.23 14.61
CA TYR A 254 -37.25 -1.20 14.60
C TYR A 254 -36.38 -1.59 15.81
N THR A 255 -36.88 -2.48 16.66
CA THR A 255 -36.17 -2.99 17.87
C THR A 255 -34.80 -3.60 17.56
N ASN A 256 -34.64 -4.19 16.37
CA ASN A 256 -33.34 -4.70 15.90
C ASN A 256 -32.28 -3.59 15.76
N LEU A 257 -32.64 -2.36 15.36
CA LEU A 257 -31.69 -1.27 15.19
C LEU A 257 -31.12 -0.74 16.52
N TYR A 258 -31.70 -1.12 17.66
CA TYR A 258 -31.18 -0.79 19.00
C TYR A 258 -30.17 -1.82 19.52
N ARG A 259 -29.92 -2.91 18.78
CA ARG A 259 -28.87 -3.89 19.10
C ARG A 259 -27.51 -3.40 18.59
N HIS A 260 -26.41 -3.89 19.16
CA HIS A 260 -25.06 -3.62 18.65
C HIS A 260 -24.83 -4.20 17.24
N THR A 261 -25.33 -5.43 17.00
CA THR A 261 -25.21 -6.07 15.68
C THR A 261 -26.56 -6.51 15.11
N VAL A 262 -26.68 -6.44 13.77
CA VAL A 262 -27.89 -6.80 13.02
C VAL A 262 -27.50 -7.63 11.79
N GLN A 263 -28.34 -8.62 11.44
CA GLN A 263 -28.08 -9.54 10.32
C GLN A 263 -28.11 -8.84 8.95
N LYS A 264 -27.14 -9.16 8.08
CA LYS A 264 -27.05 -8.67 6.68
C LYS A 264 -28.32 -8.97 5.89
N HIS A 265 -28.83 -10.21 5.96
CA HIS A 265 -30.09 -10.60 5.33
C HIS A 265 -31.30 -9.81 5.85
N TRP A 266 -31.34 -9.47 7.15
CA TRP A 266 -32.42 -8.63 7.69
C TRP A 266 -32.34 -7.20 7.15
N LEU A 267 -31.14 -6.61 7.10
CA LEU A 267 -30.93 -5.28 6.50
C LEU A 267 -31.35 -5.28 5.01
N ALA A 268 -30.92 -6.27 4.23
CA ALA A 268 -31.28 -6.42 2.81
C ALA A 268 -32.77 -6.78 2.56
N LYS A 269 -33.51 -7.20 3.60
CA LYS A 269 -34.96 -7.48 3.53
C LYS A 269 -35.83 -6.29 3.99
N VAL A 270 -35.29 -5.41 4.83
CA VAL A 270 -36.02 -4.27 5.42
C VAL A 270 -35.70 -2.95 4.72
N PHE A 271 -34.51 -2.81 4.12
CA PHE A 271 -34.09 -1.64 3.37
C PHE A 271 -33.79 -2.01 1.92
N SER A 272 -34.26 -1.20 0.96
CA SER A 272 -33.83 -1.32 -0.43
C SER A 272 -32.32 -0.99 -0.55
N PRO A 273 -31.58 -1.58 -1.51
CA PRO A 273 -30.16 -1.29 -1.69
C PRO A 273 -29.83 0.20 -1.86
N GLU A 274 -30.75 0.97 -2.44
CA GLU A 274 -30.68 2.42 -2.68
C GLU A 274 -30.88 3.25 -1.40
N GLN A 275 -31.56 2.69 -0.40
CA GLN A 275 -31.77 3.31 0.90
C GLN A 275 -30.59 3.08 1.86
N LEU A 276 -29.74 2.09 1.60
CA LEU A 276 -28.59 1.80 2.46
C LEU A 276 -27.43 2.78 2.19
N PRO A 277 -26.84 3.41 3.22
CA PRO A 277 -25.66 4.28 3.08
C PRO A 277 -24.55 3.56 2.32
N GLU A 278 -23.86 4.24 1.39
CA GLU A 278 -23.06 3.58 0.35
C GLU A 278 -22.01 2.58 0.90
N LYS A 279 -21.32 2.95 1.99
CA LYS A 279 -20.37 2.09 2.70
C LYS A 279 -21.03 0.83 3.27
N LEU A 280 -22.23 0.98 3.84
CA LEU A 280 -23.03 -0.12 4.39
C LEU A 280 -23.63 -0.98 3.26
N ARG A 281 -24.11 -0.38 2.16
CA ARG A 281 -24.60 -1.10 0.96
C ARG A 281 -23.53 -2.05 0.42
N ARG A 282 -22.31 -1.56 0.19
CA ARG A 282 -21.16 -2.37 -0.27
C ARG A 282 -20.88 -3.54 0.68
N ILE A 283 -20.98 -3.32 2.00
CA ILE A 283 -20.79 -4.38 3.00
C ILE A 283 -21.95 -5.39 2.97
N VAL A 284 -23.20 -4.94 3.07
CA VAL A 284 -24.42 -5.77 3.12
C VAL A 284 -24.53 -6.71 1.93
N LEU A 285 -24.20 -6.24 0.72
CA LEU A 285 -24.29 -7.00 -0.53
C LEU A 285 -23.05 -7.87 -0.85
N SER A 286 -21.99 -7.82 -0.05
CA SER A 286 -20.77 -8.64 -0.23
C SER A 286 -20.80 -9.94 0.58
N ASP A 287 -19.86 -10.85 0.30
CA ASP A 287 -19.64 -12.05 1.12
C ASP A 287 -18.88 -11.78 2.44
N ILE A 288 -18.44 -10.53 2.69
CA ILE A 288 -17.57 -10.18 3.82
C ILE A 288 -18.38 -10.14 5.14
N GLY A 289 -17.95 -10.93 6.13
CA GLY A 289 -18.50 -10.93 7.48
C GLY A 289 -17.70 -10.10 8.48
N PHE A 290 -18.27 -9.89 9.67
CA PHE A 290 -17.57 -9.32 10.82
C PHE A 290 -17.50 -10.35 11.94
N LEU A 291 -16.35 -10.41 12.62
CA LEU A 291 -16.13 -11.29 13.78
C LEU A 291 -15.60 -10.45 14.95
N PRO A 292 -16.22 -10.50 16.14
CA PRO A 292 -15.65 -9.87 17.32
C PRO A 292 -14.41 -10.65 17.77
N VAL A 293 -13.33 -9.94 18.10
CA VAL A 293 -12.16 -10.54 18.75
C VAL A 293 -12.55 -10.90 20.18
N LYS A 294 -12.67 -12.20 20.47
CA LYS A 294 -13.10 -12.70 21.79
C LYS A 294 -11.95 -12.80 22.79
N GLU A 295 -10.74 -13.05 22.31
CA GLU A 295 -9.52 -13.24 23.10
C GLU A 295 -8.29 -12.98 22.21
N ILE A 296 -7.13 -12.64 22.80
CA ILE A 296 -5.85 -12.44 22.09
C ILE A 296 -4.75 -13.21 22.83
N GLU A 297 -4.46 -14.43 22.40
CA GLU A 297 -3.50 -15.32 23.08
C GLU A 297 -2.03 -15.04 22.66
N ILE A 298 -1.15 -14.89 23.65
CA ILE A 298 0.29 -14.69 23.42
C ILE A 298 1.03 -16.04 23.42
N VAL A 299 0.67 -16.92 22.49
CA VAL A 299 1.49 -18.09 22.12
C VAL A 299 2.84 -17.65 21.55
N GLN A 300 3.90 -18.37 21.95
CA GLN A 300 5.21 -18.38 21.29
C GLN A 300 5.15 -19.20 19.99
N SER A 301 6.05 -18.92 19.04
CA SER A 301 6.16 -19.69 17.80
C SER A 301 7.13 -20.87 17.96
N ASN A 302 6.76 -22.03 17.41
CA ASN A 302 7.65 -23.20 17.27
C ASN A 302 8.42 -23.19 15.93
N SER A 303 8.44 -22.05 15.22
CA SER A 303 8.99 -21.87 13.88
C SER A 303 9.60 -20.47 13.74
N GLU A 304 10.77 -20.40 13.12
CA GLU A 304 11.54 -19.16 12.89
C GLU A 304 10.95 -18.28 11.76
N TRP A 305 10.05 -18.84 10.95
CA TRP A 305 9.56 -18.24 9.69
C TRP A 305 8.13 -17.74 9.78
N VAL A 306 7.84 -16.58 9.18
CA VAL A 306 6.49 -16.00 9.04
C VAL A 306 6.24 -15.48 7.62
N TYR A 307 5.09 -15.81 7.05
CA TYR A 307 4.81 -15.57 5.63
C TYR A 307 3.90 -14.35 5.42
N ASP A 308 4.19 -13.57 4.39
CA ASP A 308 3.37 -12.45 3.90
C ASP A 308 3.10 -12.62 2.39
N ILE A 309 2.01 -12.06 1.85
CA ILE A 309 1.54 -12.32 0.48
C ILE A 309 1.11 -11.03 -0.21
N SER A 310 1.79 -10.67 -1.30
CA SER A 310 1.30 -9.66 -2.23
C SER A 310 0.21 -10.26 -3.12
N VAL A 311 -0.95 -9.60 -3.18
CA VAL A 311 -2.07 -9.97 -4.04
C VAL A 311 -2.34 -8.82 -5.01
N GLU A 312 -2.32 -9.14 -6.29
CA GLU A 312 -2.60 -8.23 -7.41
C GLU A 312 -3.96 -7.51 -7.23
N ASP A 313 -4.07 -6.29 -7.74
CA ASP A 313 -5.20 -5.35 -7.60
C ASP A 313 -5.62 -4.89 -6.18
N VAL A 314 -5.41 -5.67 -5.12
CA VAL A 314 -6.03 -5.41 -3.80
C VAL A 314 -5.09 -5.30 -2.60
N GLU A 315 -3.85 -5.80 -2.67
CA GLU A 315 -2.88 -5.88 -1.56
C GLU A 315 -3.48 -6.45 -0.25
N ARG A 316 -4.44 -7.38 -0.38
CA ARG A 316 -5.13 -8.05 0.73
C ARG A 316 -5.29 -9.52 0.40
N PHE A 317 -4.87 -10.39 1.31
CA PHE A 317 -5.04 -11.84 1.23
C PHE A 317 -5.89 -12.35 2.39
N ILE A 318 -6.42 -13.56 2.22
CA ILE A 318 -7.10 -14.31 3.27
C ILE A 318 -6.06 -15.09 4.08
N GLY A 319 -6.01 -14.87 5.40
CA GLY A 319 -5.15 -15.60 6.32
C GLY A 319 -5.80 -15.94 7.66
N GLY A 320 -5.13 -16.77 8.46
CA GLY A 320 -5.54 -17.17 9.82
C GLY A 320 -6.39 -18.45 9.91
N GLU A 321 -6.54 -19.00 11.13
CA GLU A 321 -7.42 -20.15 11.40
C GLU A 321 -8.92 -19.81 11.26
N ALA A 322 -9.24 -18.52 11.19
CA ALA A 322 -10.47 -17.94 10.69
C ALA A 322 -10.10 -16.80 9.72
N ILE A 323 -10.78 -16.77 8.57
CA ILE A 323 -10.51 -15.96 7.37
C ILE A 323 -10.46 -14.44 7.68
N ALA A 324 -9.29 -13.79 7.53
CA ALA A 324 -9.03 -12.36 7.82
C ALA A 324 -8.07 -11.65 6.82
N LEU A 325 -7.85 -10.32 6.91
CA LEU A 325 -7.22 -9.40 5.90
C LEU A 325 -6.19 -8.38 6.50
N LEU A 326 -5.20 -7.84 5.74
CA LEU A 326 -4.04 -6.99 6.21
C LEU A 326 -3.62 -5.77 5.29
N HIS A 327 -2.56 -4.98 5.61
CA HIS A 327 -2.02 -3.83 4.80
C HIS A 327 -0.59 -3.27 5.17
N ASN A 328 0.06 -2.45 4.30
CA ASN A 328 1.46 -1.92 4.38
C ASN A 328 1.68 -0.36 4.51
N SER A 329 2.94 0.11 4.71
CA SER A 329 3.46 1.54 4.74
C SER A 329 4.96 1.71 4.29
N LEU A 330 5.78 2.81 4.26
CA LEU A 330 5.86 4.20 4.84
C LEU A 330 5.83 5.36 3.80
N ASP A 331 6.48 5.28 2.63
CA ASP A 331 5.94 5.97 1.41
C ASP A 331 4.47 5.53 1.24
N ALA A 332 4.25 4.26 1.59
CA ALA A 332 2.96 3.67 1.80
C ALA A 332 2.25 4.03 3.13
N ALA A 333 2.73 4.95 3.98
CA ALA A 333 1.89 5.53 5.04
C ALA A 333 0.80 6.36 4.37
N GLU A 334 1.13 7.05 3.27
CA GLU A 334 0.13 7.65 2.38
C GLU A 334 -0.71 6.58 1.67
N VAL A 335 -0.13 5.47 1.19
CA VAL A 335 -0.89 4.34 0.58
C VAL A 335 -1.85 3.66 1.58
N GLY A 336 -1.40 3.43 2.81
CA GLY A 336 -2.15 2.90 3.95
C GLY A 336 -2.97 3.94 4.70
N ARG A 337 -2.92 5.20 4.25
CA ARG A 337 -3.70 6.35 4.74
C ARG A 337 -3.52 6.64 6.24
N ILE A 338 -2.31 6.40 6.73
CA ILE A 338 -1.86 6.70 8.09
C ILE A 338 -1.25 8.11 8.12
N PRO A 339 -1.71 9.01 9.01
CA PRO A 339 -0.98 10.20 9.45
C PRO A 339 0.52 9.94 9.73
N PRO A 340 1.46 10.49 8.93
CA PRO A 340 2.88 10.32 9.21
C PRO A 340 3.30 11.14 10.43
N ASN A 341 3.87 10.48 11.43
CA ASN A 341 4.63 11.11 12.51
C ASN A 341 6.07 10.65 12.37
N ILE A 342 7.00 11.61 12.28
CA ILE A 342 8.43 11.35 12.07
C ILE A 342 9.22 12.06 13.16
N ILE A 343 10.13 11.34 13.81
CA ILE A 343 11.08 11.88 14.78
C ILE A 343 12.48 11.73 14.17
N VAL A 344 13.24 12.82 14.15
CA VAL A 344 14.65 12.87 13.76
C VAL A 344 15.45 13.34 14.95
N GLU A 345 16.50 12.64 15.31
CA GLU A 345 17.39 12.94 16.43
C GLU A 345 18.82 12.87 15.93
N LEU A 346 19.61 13.91 16.21
CA LEU A 346 21.02 13.98 15.88
C LEU A 346 21.80 14.29 17.16
N SER A 347 22.63 13.36 17.64
CA SER A 347 23.56 13.57 18.76
C SER A 347 25.00 13.59 18.28
N CYS A 348 25.85 14.42 18.88
CA CYS A 348 27.30 14.23 18.75
C CYS A 348 27.73 13.12 19.73
N GLU A 349 28.63 12.24 19.30
CA GLU A 349 29.13 11.12 20.09
C GLU A 349 30.62 11.29 20.40
N ASP A 350 31.43 11.55 19.37
CA ASP A 350 32.89 11.72 19.47
C ASP A 350 33.31 13.06 18.86
N ASN A 351 34.08 13.84 19.61
CA ASN A 351 34.70 15.09 19.16
C ASN A 351 36.24 14.94 19.23
N PRO A 352 36.89 14.39 18.19
CA PRO A 352 38.35 14.23 18.17
C PRO A 352 39.05 15.58 17.97
N ASP A 353 40.10 15.86 18.75
CA ASP A 353 40.79 17.17 18.74
C ASP A 353 41.43 17.54 17.38
N ASP A 354 41.78 16.54 16.56
CA ASP A 354 42.38 16.67 15.21
C ASP A 354 41.49 16.06 14.10
N GLY A 355 40.15 16.05 14.25
CA GLY A 355 39.26 15.38 13.29
C GLY A 355 37.90 16.05 13.04
N VAL A 356 37.03 15.35 12.30
CA VAL A 356 35.64 15.75 12.04
C VAL A 356 34.73 15.13 13.10
N ASP A 357 33.84 15.93 13.67
CA ASP A 357 32.78 15.50 14.60
C ASP A 357 32.04 14.24 14.09
N ILE A 358 31.87 13.23 14.96
CA ILE A 358 31.06 12.04 14.68
C ILE A 358 29.66 12.21 15.27
N TYR A 359 28.65 12.25 14.40
CA TYR A 359 27.25 12.35 14.78
C TYR A 359 26.51 11.01 14.63
N ARG A 360 25.67 10.67 15.61
CA ARG A 360 24.65 9.62 15.51
C ARG A 360 23.35 10.23 14.99
N LEU A 361 22.88 9.79 13.83
CA LEU A 361 21.60 10.16 13.25
C LEU A 361 20.59 9.02 13.46
N ARG A 362 19.53 9.29 14.23
CA ARG A 362 18.40 8.40 14.47
C ARG A 362 17.13 8.98 13.83
N VAL A 363 16.45 8.19 13.00
CA VAL A 363 15.19 8.55 12.34
C VAL A 363 14.14 7.49 12.64
N GLU A 364 13.00 7.89 13.21
CA GLU A 364 11.87 7.04 13.57
C GLU A 364 10.60 7.43 12.79
N ASP A 365 9.93 6.43 12.21
CA ASP A 365 8.61 6.55 11.57
C ASP A 365 7.52 5.76 12.31
N ASN A 366 6.26 6.19 12.21
CA ASN A 366 5.09 5.48 12.74
C ASN A 366 4.36 4.59 11.70
N GLY A 367 5.07 4.12 10.68
CA GLY A 367 4.51 3.49 9.49
C GLY A 367 4.07 2.04 9.70
N ILE A 368 4.92 1.10 9.25
CA ILE A 368 4.67 -0.36 9.38
C ILE A 368 5.85 -1.17 9.84
N GLY A 369 7.07 -0.66 9.83
CA GLY A 369 8.24 -1.52 9.85
C GLY A 369 8.38 -2.43 8.62
N VAL A 370 9.62 -2.56 8.16
CA VAL A 370 10.03 -3.58 7.19
C VAL A 370 9.99 -4.96 7.89
N ALA A 371 9.52 -6.01 7.21
CA ALA A 371 9.57 -7.37 7.75
C ALA A 371 11.03 -7.82 7.99
N PRO A 372 11.33 -8.60 9.06
CA PRO A 372 12.70 -8.92 9.46
C PRO A 372 13.53 -9.56 8.33
N GLU A 373 12.93 -10.47 7.57
CA GLU A 373 13.54 -11.14 6.41
C GLU A 373 13.97 -10.19 5.29
N HIS A 374 13.45 -8.96 5.28
CA HIS A 374 13.77 -7.93 4.28
C HIS A 374 14.65 -6.81 4.83
N ILE A 375 14.80 -6.65 6.15
CA ILE A 375 15.61 -5.57 6.74
C ILE A 375 17.05 -5.59 6.24
N PRO A 376 17.79 -6.71 6.25
CA PRO A 376 19.18 -6.73 5.76
C PRO A 376 19.28 -6.30 4.30
N ARG A 377 18.42 -6.81 3.41
CA ARG A 377 18.44 -6.47 1.98
C ARG A 377 17.92 -5.05 1.68
N ALA A 378 16.95 -4.56 2.44
CA ALA A 378 16.37 -3.23 2.23
C ALA A 378 17.33 -2.09 2.60
N PHE A 379 18.22 -2.32 3.57
CA PHE A 379 19.11 -1.28 4.10
C PHE A 379 20.59 -1.52 3.76
N ALA A 380 21.03 -2.77 3.61
CA ALA A 380 22.41 -3.14 3.29
C ALA A 380 22.55 -3.89 1.94
N THR A 381 21.83 -3.43 0.91
CA THR A 381 22.07 -3.84 -0.49
C THR A 381 21.79 -2.66 -1.43
N VAL A 382 22.78 -2.29 -2.22
CA VAL A 382 22.74 -1.19 -3.20
C VAL A 382 21.87 -1.60 -4.40
N LEU A 383 21.07 -0.66 -4.91
CA LEU A 383 20.04 -0.86 -5.95
C LEU A 383 18.89 -1.84 -5.57
N TYR A 384 18.79 -2.29 -4.31
CA TYR A 384 17.62 -3.03 -3.87
C TYR A 384 16.41 -2.09 -3.67
N GLY A 385 15.32 -2.29 -4.41
CA GLY A 385 14.13 -1.46 -4.26
C GLY A 385 12.95 -1.83 -5.15
N SER A 386 11.74 -1.50 -4.68
CA SER A 386 10.46 -1.73 -5.38
C SER A 386 10.02 -0.56 -6.26
N LYS A 387 10.90 0.42 -6.53
CA LYS A 387 10.55 1.73 -7.12
C LYS A 387 10.80 1.83 -8.63
N TYR A 388 10.86 0.69 -9.32
CA TYR A 388 11.13 0.58 -10.76
C TYR A 388 9.88 0.68 -11.67
N GLY A 389 8.68 0.76 -11.08
CA GLY A 389 7.40 0.90 -11.79
C GLY A 389 7.07 2.34 -12.19
N TYR A 390 6.19 2.52 -13.18
CA TYR A 390 5.77 3.84 -13.66
C TYR A 390 4.69 4.45 -12.75
N LYS A 391 5.12 4.85 -11.54
CA LYS A 391 4.34 5.61 -10.55
C LYS A 391 5.20 6.65 -9.85
N GLN A 392 4.61 7.78 -9.47
CA GLN A 392 5.30 8.79 -8.67
C GLN A 392 5.80 8.21 -7.35
N SER A 393 7.04 8.53 -7.00
CA SER A 393 7.62 8.28 -5.69
C SER A 393 8.69 9.33 -5.36
N ARG A 394 9.02 9.45 -4.07
CA ARG A 394 10.07 10.37 -3.60
C ARG A 394 11.48 9.92 -4.06
N GLY A 395 11.77 8.61 -3.99
CA GLY A 395 13.06 8.03 -4.37
C GLY A 395 12.98 7.13 -5.61
N THR A 396 13.90 7.27 -6.56
CA THR A 396 13.80 6.63 -7.91
C THR A 396 14.53 5.30 -8.07
N PHE A 397 15.59 5.04 -7.31
CA PHE A 397 16.52 3.91 -7.57
C PHE A 397 16.91 3.10 -6.31
N GLY A 398 16.20 3.27 -5.18
CA GLY A 398 16.56 2.66 -3.89
C GLY A 398 17.80 3.28 -3.20
N LEU A 399 18.77 3.77 -3.97
CA LEU A 399 20.11 4.22 -3.54
C LEU A 399 20.17 5.12 -2.28
N GLY A 400 19.25 6.07 -2.11
CA GLY A 400 19.43 7.18 -1.17
C GLY A 400 19.71 6.78 0.29
N GLY A 401 18.87 5.89 0.86
CA GLY A 401 19.07 5.42 2.23
C GLY A 401 20.32 4.55 2.37
N THR A 402 20.50 3.61 1.44
CA THR A 402 21.67 2.72 1.40
C THR A 402 22.99 3.47 1.29
N MET A 403 23.04 4.57 0.52
CA MET A 403 24.24 5.40 0.36
C MET A 403 24.56 6.22 1.62
N ALA A 404 23.56 6.66 2.39
CA ALA A 404 23.79 7.30 3.67
C ALA A 404 24.39 6.31 4.69
N LEU A 405 23.88 5.08 4.74
CA LEU A 405 24.44 4.01 5.57
C LEU A 405 25.84 3.60 5.11
N LEU A 406 26.09 3.55 3.80
CA LEU A 406 27.40 3.25 3.23
C LEU A 406 28.44 4.34 3.55
N TYR A 407 28.06 5.62 3.47
CA TYR A 407 28.92 6.74 3.85
C TYR A 407 29.28 6.70 5.34
N GLY A 408 28.29 6.49 6.21
CA GLY A 408 28.51 6.35 7.65
C GLY A 408 29.40 5.16 8.01
N GLN A 409 29.23 4.04 7.29
CA GLN A 409 30.11 2.87 7.38
C GLN A 409 31.55 3.17 6.93
N ILE A 410 31.73 3.90 5.83
CA ILE A 410 33.07 4.18 5.27
C ILE A 410 33.86 5.15 6.16
N THR A 411 33.19 6.17 6.72
CA THR A 411 33.82 7.15 7.63
C THR A 411 34.06 6.54 9.01
N THR A 412 32.98 6.17 9.72
CA THR A 412 33.09 5.79 11.14
C THR A 412 33.44 4.33 11.40
N ASN A 413 33.32 3.45 10.40
CA ASN A 413 33.40 1.98 10.54
C ASN A 413 32.43 1.37 11.59
N LYS A 414 31.45 2.14 12.09
CA LYS A 414 30.41 1.68 13.02
C LYS A 414 29.23 1.06 12.22
N PRO A 415 28.62 -0.04 12.68
CA PRO A 415 27.48 -0.65 12.00
C PRO A 415 26.20 0.19 12.15
N ALA A 416 25.30 0.10 11.17
CA ALA A 416 23.98 0.72 11.21
C ALA A 416 22.99 -0.15 12.00
N THR A 417 22.29 0.46 12.96
CA THR A 417 21.18 -0.15 13.71
C THR A 417 19.86 0.10 12.96
N VAL A 418 19.13 -0.97 12.62
CA VAL A 418 17.74 -0.87 12.11
C VAL A 418 16.80 -1.62 13.04
N ILE A 419 15.83 -0.90 13.61
CA ILE A 419 14.79 -1.44 14.49
C ILE A 419 13.44 -1.37 13.78
N SER A 420 12.62 -2.41 13.83
CA SER A 420 11.38 -2.47 13.05
C SER A 420 10.32 -3.34 13.71
N SER A 421 9.05 -2.92 13.61
CA SER A 421 7.91 -3.78 13.94
C SER A 421 6.65 -3.47 13.14
N ARG A 422 5.94 -4.55 12.76
CA ARG A 422 4.64 -4.53 12.07
C ARG A 422 3.42 -4.30 12.98
N GLY A 423 3.65 -3.89 14.23
CA GLY A 423 2.63 -3.86 15.28
C GLY A 423 2.28 -5.26 15.81
N GLY A 424 3.13 -6.24 15.50
CA GLY A 424 3.03 -7.62 15.99
C GLY A 424 3.59 -7.77 17.42
N LYS A 425 3.79 -9.02 17.86
CA LYS A 425 4.31 -9.35 19.20
C LYS A 425 5.78 -8.98 19.43
N GLU A 426 6.53 -8.69 18.36
CA GLU A 426 7.99 -8.59 18.36
C GLU A 426 8.47 -7.30 17.69
N ILE A 427 9.63 -6.81 18.15
CA ILE A 427 10.41 -5.73 17.53
C ILE A 427 11.78 -6.33 17.20
N HIS A 428 12.17 -6.30 15.93
CA HIS A 428 13.46 -6.83 15.48
C HIS A 428 14.45 -5.69 15.34
N LYS A 429 15.63 -5.83 15.96
CA LYS A 429 16.76 -4.92 15.83
C LYS A 429 17.92 -5.65 15.16
N PHE A 430 18.40 -5.11 14.06
CA PHE A 430 19.56 -5.60 13.33
C PHE A 430 20.71 -4.60 13.43
N ALA A 431 21.93 -5.09 13.61
CA ALA A 431 23.16 -4.34 13.36
C ALA A 431 23.75 -4.80 12.02
N LEU A 432 23.87 -3.88 11.07
CA LEU A 432 24.14 -4.12 9.65
C LEU A 432 25.39 -3.36 9.16
N MET A 433 26.12 -3.96 8.23
CA MET A 433 27.02 -3.26 7.29
C MET A 433 26.82 -3.85 5.88
N ILE A 434 27.35 -3.18 4.86
CA ILE A 434 27.31 -3.61 3.46
C ILE A 434 28.67 -4.23 3.09
N ASP A 435 28.66 -5.45 2.53
CA ASP A 435 29.81 -5.97 1.78
C ASP A 435 29.86 -5.22 0.44
N ILE A 436 30.78 -4.27 0.32
CA ILE A 436 30.90 -3.36 -0.83
C ILE A 436 31.29 -4.12 -2.11
N VAL A 437 32.03 -5.23 -1.99
CA VAL A 437 32.55 -6.00 -3.12
C VAL A 437 31.49 -6.94 -3.68
N LYS A 438 30.69 -7.58 -2.81
CA LYS A 438 29.62 -8.49 -3.24
C LYS A 438 28.27 -7.81 -3.43
N ASN A 439 28.09 -6.61 -2.89
CA ASN A 439 26.80 -5.96 -2.70
C ASN A 439 25.82 -6.84 -1.88
N GLU A 440 26.29 -7.36 -0.74
CA GLU A 440 25.53 -8.26 0.14
C GLU A 440 25.46 -7.72 1.59
N PRO A 441 24.38 -8.00 2.35
CA PRO A 441 24.22 -7.50 3.70
C PRO A 441 25.00 -8.32 4.72
N ARG A 442 25.94 -7.68 5.44
CA ARG A 442 26.70 -8.27 6.55
C ARG A 442 26.00 -7.98 7.88
N ILE A 443 25.39 -9.00 8.48
CA ILE A 443 24.69 -8.90 9.76
C ILE A 443 25.68 -9.19 10.90
N PHE A 444 25.77 -8.29 11.87
CA PHE A 444 26.61 -8.44 13.08
C PHE A 444 25.82 -8.90 14.30
N LYS A 445 24.58 -8.41 14.43
CA LYS A 445 23.68 -8.73 15.55
C LYS A 445 22.24 -8.74 15.06
N HIS A 446 21.44 -9.65 15.60
CA HIS A 446 19.99 -9.65 15.49
C HIS A 446 19.43 -9.86 16.90
N GLU A 447 18.64 -8.90 17.38
CA GLU A 447 18.01 -8.91 18.70
C GLU A 447 16.48 -8.82 18.51
N VAL A 448 15.72 -9.63 19.24
CA VAL A 448 14.25 -9.66 19.16
C VAL A 448 13.67 -9.30 20.53
N PHE A 449 12.97 -8.16 20.58
CA PHE A 449 12.34 -7.63 21.79
C PHE A 449 10.83 -7.87 21.77
N LYS A 450 10.22 -8.05 22.95
CA LYS A 450 8.75 -8.12 23.09
C LYS A 450 8.12 -6.75 22.84
N ASN A 451 7.12 -6.69 21.97
CA ASN A 451 6.42 -5.46 21.61
C ASN A 451 5.18 -5.23 22.49
N GLU A 452 5.37 -5.05 23.79
CA GLU A 452 4.28 -4.94 24.77
C GLU A 452 3.31 -3.80 24.46
N ARG A 453 3.81 -2.70 23.87
CA ARG A 453 3.04 -1.51 23.51
C ARG A 453 2.44 -1.56 22.09
N LYS A 454 2.66 -2.64 21.32
CA LYS A 454 2.28 -2.77 19.89
C LYS A 454 2.78 -1.60 19.03
N TRP A 455 3.97 -1.08 19.33
CA TRP A 455 4.65 -0.06 18.52
C TRP A 455 4.81 -0.55 17.08
N ARG A 456 4.66 0.36 16.13
CA ARG A 456 4.60 0.05 14.69
C ARG A 456 5.33 1.15 13.93
N GLY A 457 6.35 0.75 13.17
CA GLY A 457 7.28 1.72 12.63
C GLY A 457 8.63 1.13 12.27
N THR A 458 9.50 2.00 11.76
CA THR A 458 10.93 1.73 11.54
C THR A 458 11.74 2.79 12.27
N ILE A 459 12.84 2.39 12.89
CA ILE A 459 13.90 3.28 13.38
C ILE A 459 15.17 2.91 12.63
N ILE A 460 15.86 3.90 12.09
CA ILE A 460 17.17 3.75 11.46
C ILE A 460 18.13 4.64 12.24
N GLU A 461 19.21 4.06 12.75
CA GLU A 461 20.22 4.72 13.55
C GLU A 461 21.60 4.37 13.00
N PHE A 462 22.42 5.38 12.69
CA PHE A 462 23.78 5.17 12.18
C PHE A 462 24.67 6.36 12.53
N TYR A 463 25.97 6.17 12.40
CA TYR A 463 27.00 7.14 12.72
C TYR A 463 27.61 7.68 11.43
N LEU A 464 27.93 8.97 11.38
CA LEU A 464 28.60 9.60 10.25
C LEU A 464 29.49 10.76 10.69
N GLU A 465 30.56 11.02 9.94
CA GLU A 465 31.32 12.28 10.02
C GLU A 465 30.58 13.38 9.26
N ALA A 466 30.36 14.53 9.91
CA ALA A 466 29.67 15.67 9.31
C ALA A 466 30.00 17.00 10.02
N ASP A 467 29.88 18.13 9.32
CA ASP A 467 29.78 19.44 9.96
C ASP A 467 28.30 19.79 10.20
N TYR A 468 27.83 19.67 11.45
CA TYR A 468 26.50 20.16 11.83
C TYR A 468 26.45 21.69 11.93
N THR A 469 27.54 22.37 12.26
CA THR A 469 27.55 23.82 12.51
C THR A 469 27.25 24.61 11.23
N GLY A 470 27.91 24.28 10.11
CA GLY A 470 27.57 24.83 8.80
C GLY A 470 26.24 24.29 8.25
N SER A 471 25.97 22.99 8.39
CA SER A 471 24.77 22.35 7.81
C SER A 471 23.46 22.71 8.51
N LYS A 472 23.50 23.14 9.78
CA LYS A 472 22.32 23.37 10.65
C LYS A 472 21.20 24.16 9.97
N ALA A 473 21.55 25.28 9.32
CA ALA A 473 20.56 26.15 8.70
C ALA A 473 19.79 25.42 7.59
N LYS A 474 20.48 24.61 6.78
CA LYS A 474 19.89 23.84 5.67
C LYS A 474 19.08 22.65 6.16
N ILE A 475 19.49 21.97 7.24
CA ILE A 475 18.70 20.90 7.87
C ILE A 475 17.34 21.45 8.36
N ILE A 476 17.34 22.61 9.01
CA ILE A 476 16.11 23.26 9.49
C ILE A 476 15.27 23.81 8.33
N GLU A 477 15.90 24.37 7.28
CA GLU A 477 15.21 24.78 6.05
C GLU A 477 14.53 23.58 5.36
N TYR A 478 15.20 22.41 5.29
CA TYR A 478 14.65 21.17 4.73
C TYR A 478 13.39 20.70 5.46
N LEU A 479 13.44 20.65 6.80
CA LEU A 479 12.32 20.20 7.63
C LEU A 479 11.15 21.19 7.56
N LYS A 480 11.42 22.51 7.63
CA LYS A 480 10.39 23.54 7.47
C LYS A 480 9.72 23.45 6.09
N HIS A 481 10.49 23.25 5.02
CA HIS A 481 9.93 23.12 3.67
C HIS A 481 9.16 21.81 3.51
N THR A 482 9.65 20.70 4.09
CA THR A 482 8.93 19.42 4.10
C THR A 482 7.56 19.55 4.78
N ALA A 483 7.44 20.35 5.85
CA ALA A 483 6.15 20.66 6.49
C ALA A 483 5.20 21.49 5.61
N ILE A 484 5.71 22.36 4.72
CA ILE A 484 4.88 23.09 3.73
C ILE A 484 4.25 22.12 2.73
N ALA A 485 5.03 21.18 2.19
CA ALA A 485 4.56 20.24 1.17
C ALA A 485 3.75 19.05 1.74
N ASN A 486 3.83 18.80 3.05
CA ASN A 486 3.22 17.65 3.70
C ASN A 486 2.50 18.08 5.01
N PRO A 487 1.48 18.97 4.95
CA PRO A 487 0.79 19.49 6.14
C PRO A 487 0.00 18.43 6.92
N HIS A 488 -0.16 17.23 6.34
CA HIS A 488 -0.73 16.04 6.97
C HIS A 488 0.24 15.29 7.86
N ALA A 489 1.55 15.58 7.79
CA ALA A 489 2.60 14.95 8.60
C ALA A 489 2.97 15.80 9.82
N SER A 490 3.38 15.14 10.90
CA SER A 490 3.97 15.77 12.09
C SER A 490 5.47 15.45 12.12
N LEU A 491 6.32 16.47 12.23
CA LEU A 491 7.79 16.32 12.22
C LEU A 491 8.36 16.86 13.54
N LEU A 492 9.16 16.05 14.23
CA LEU A 492 9.98 16.46 15.36
C LEU A 492 11.46 16.29 14.99
N PHE A 493 12.27 17.33 15.19
CA PHE A 493 13.72 17.26 15.08
C PHE A 493 14.39 17.68 16.38
N ILE A 494 15.28 16.84 16.90
CA ILE A 494 16.10 17.08 18.09
C ILE A 494 17.54 17.29 17.61
N ASP A 495 18.13 18.45 17.91
CA ASP A 495 19.49 18.78 17.50
C ASP A 495 20.57 18.36 18.52
N PRO A 496 21.87 18.36 18.15
CA PRO A 496 22.96 17.94 19.05
C PRO A 496 23.14 18.80 20.30
N LYS A 497 22.40 19.91 20.43
CA LYS A 497 22.38 20.77 21.63
C LYS A 497 21.05 20.65 22.39
N GLY A 498 20.30 19.56 22.15
CA GLY A 498 19.03 19.24 22.80
C GLY A 498 17.84 20.10 22.35
N ARG A 499 17.97 20.93 21.31
CA ARG A 499 16.89 21.82 20.89
C ARG A 499 15.86 21.07 20.06
N MET A 500 14.61 21.10 20.51
CA MET A 500 13.47 20.51 19.82
C MET A 500 12.85 21.50 18.82
N TYR A 501 12.85 21.13 17.55
CA TYR A 501 12.15 21.80 16.45
C TYR A 501 10.92 20.96 16.08
N TYR A 502 9.73 21.39 16.51
CA TYR A 502 8.48 20.67 16.29
C TYR A 502 7.59 21.37 15.26
N PHE A 503 7.20 20.63 14.22
CA PHE A 503 6.30 21.06 13.15
C PHE A 503 5.02 20.20 13.25
N PRO A 504 3.99 20.67 13.98
CA PRO A 504 2.75 19.92 14.14
C PRO A 504 1.98 19.83 12.83
N ARG A 505 1.34 18.68 12.60
CA ARG A 505 0.39 18.48 11.50
C ARG A 505 -0.82 19.42 11.61
N VAL A 506 -1.29 19.90 10.47
CA VAL A 506 -2.37 20.90 10.35
C VAL A 506 -3.69 20.28 9.88
N THR A 507 -3.64 19.08 9.27
CA THR A 507 -4.80 18.43 8.67
C THR A 507 -4.72 16.91 8.72
N ASP A 508 -5.87 16.24 8.83
CA ASP A 508 -6.00 14.78 8.69
C ASP A 508 -6.08 14.30 7.25
N LYS A 509 -6.30 15.21 6.30
CA LYS A 509 -6.51 14.88 4.88
C LYS A 509 -5.18 14.56 4.20
N VAL A 510 -4.95 13.28 3.93
CA VAL A 510 -3.81 12.77 3.15
C VAL A 510 -4.14 12.86 1.64
N PRO A 511 -3.18 13.27 0.76
CA PRO A 511 -3.37 13.21 -0.70
C PRO A 511 -3.68 11.80 -1.21
N GLU A 512 -4.31 11.68 -2.39
CA GLU A 512 -4.50 10.36 -3.01
C GLU A 512 -3.15 9.74 -3.41
N PRO A 513 -2.90 8.44 -3.10
CA PRO A 513 -1.66 7.77 -3.47
C PRO A 513 -1.62 7.50 -4.99
N PRO A 514 -0.43 7.60 -5.62
CA PRO A 514 -0.28 7.39 -7.06
C PRO A 514 -0.44 5.89 -7.39
N LYS A 515 -1.13 5.59 -8.49
CA LYS A 515 -1.34 4.21 -8.96
C LYS A 515 -0.19 3.76 -9.85
N GLU A 516 0.04 2.45 -9.90
CA GLU A 516 0.95 1.88 -10.89
C GLU A 516 0.29 1.89 -12.27
N SER A 517 1.10 2.12 -13.30
CA SER A 517 0.64 2.27 -14.67
C SER A 517 1.64 1.66 -15.66
N LEU A 518 1.20 1.41 -16.89
CA LEU A 518 2.08 0.98 -17.97
C LEU A 518 2.99 2.14 -18.44
N PRO A 519 4.13 1.88 -19.10
CA PRO A 519 4.86 2.92 -19.82
C PRO A 519 3.99 3.59 -20.90
N HIS A 520 4.25 4.87 -21.17
CA HIS A 520 3.79 5.52 -22.40
C HIS A 520 4.86 5.35 -23.50
N PRO A 521 4.51 5.04 -24.76
CA PRO A 521 5.49 4.73 -25.81
C PRO A 521 6.60 5.78 -25.96
N VAL A 522 6.23 7.06 -26.01
CA VAL A 522 7.16 8.20 -26.22
C VAL A 522 8.20 8.36 -25.09
N GLY A 523 7.99 7.73 -23.93
CA GLY A 523 8.91 7.78 -22.78
C GLY A 523 9.79 6.55 -22.59
N VAL A 524 9.77 5.61 -23.52
CA VAL A 524 10.58 4.39 -23.49
C VAL A 524 11.80 4.54 -24.39
N ASP A 525 12.98 4.45 -23.77
CA ASP A 525 14.27 4.36 -24.45
C ASP A 525 14.58 2.92 -24.92
N VAL A 526 15.66 2.75 -25.69
CA VAL A 526 16.04 1.45 -26.29
C VAL A 526 16.25 0.37 -25.22
N GLU A 527 16.81 0.73 -24.06
CA GLU A 527 17.08 -0.22 -22.99
C GLU A 527 15.82 -0.58 -22.18
N ALA A 528 14.94 0.39 -21.90
CA ALA A 528 13.61 0.10 -21.39
C ALA A 528 12.79 -0.77 -22.36
N MET A 529 12.95 -0.59 -23.68
CA MET A 529 12.34 -1.44 -24.71
C MET A 529 12.92 -2.87 -24.67
N ASN A 530 14.25 -3.04 -24.67
CA ASN A 530 14.91 -4.35 -24.51
C ASN A 530 14.36 -5.10 -23.29
N ARG A 531 14.28 -4.41 -22.14
CA ARG A 531 13.78 -4.96 -20.87
C ARG A 531 12.31 -5.37 -20.95
N LEU A 532 11.46 -4.65 -21.67
CA LEU A 532 10.05 -5.01 -21.89
C LEU A 532 9.92 -6.21 -22.85
N LEU A 533 10.68 -6.22 -23.95
CA LEU A 533 10.69 -7.31 -24.92
C LEU A 533 11.14 -8.64 -24.30
N ALA A 534 12.26 -8.62 -23.55
CA ALA A 534 12.80 -9.80 -22.87
C ALA A 534 11.81 -10.40 -21.83
N ASN A 535 11.11 -9.55 -21.08
CA ASN A 535 10.14 -9.97 -20.06
C ASN A 535 8.73 -10.25 -20.62
N SER A 536 8.46 -9.91 -21.89
CA SER A 536 7.15 -10.09 -22.53
C SER A 536 6.61 -11.51 -22.41
N ARG A 537 5.29 -11.64 -22.28
CA ARG A 537 4.56 -12.92 -22.37
C ARG A 537 3.90 -13.13 -23.73
N GLN A 538 3.91 -12.12 -24.60
CA GLN A 538 3.23 -12.16 -25.91
C GLN A 538 4.07 -12.85 -26.98
N LYS A 539 3.40 -13.37 -28.01
CA LYS A 539 4.03 -14.15 -29.10
C LYS A 539 4.37 -13.29 -30.32
N ASP A 540 3.63 -12.20 -30.49
CA ASP A 540 3.56 -11.30 -31.63
C ASP A 540 3.75 -9.83 -31.18
N MET A 541 4.18 -8.97 -32.10
CA MET A 541 4.50 -7.57 -31.82
C MET A 541 3.27 -6.67 -31.67
N LEU A 542 2.17 -7.00 -32.37
CA LEU A 542 0.90 -6.27 -32.24
C LEU A 542 0.37 -6.35 -30.79
N SER A 543 0.21 -7.57 -30.26
CA SER A 543 -0.26 -7.79 -28.88
C SER A 543 0.74 -7.26 -27.86
N PHE A 544 2.05 -7.32 -28.13
CA PHE A 544 3.06 -6.69 -27.27
C PHE A 544 2.83 -5.19 -27.11
N LEU A 545 2.69 -4.44 -28.22
CA LEU A 545 2.48 -2.99 -28.16
C LEU A 545 1.15 -2.62 -27.49
N VAL A 546 0.07 -3.36 -27.73
CA VAL A 546 -1.24 -3.10 -27.11
C VAL A 546 -1.27 -3.44 -25.62
N SER A 547 -0.60 -4.52 -25.17
CA SER A 547 -0.67 -4.96 -23.77
C SER A 547 0.36 -4.33 -22.83
N ASN A 548 1.48 -3.81 -23.35
CA ASN A 548 2.58 -3.30 -22.51
C ASN A 548 2.62 -1.77 -22.42
N PHE A 549 1.80 -1.04 -23.18
CA PHE A 549 1.87 0.43 -23.26
C PHE A 549 0.53 1.13 -23.06
N GLN A 550 0.56 2.29 -22.41
CA GLN A 550 -0.61 3.16 -22.29
C GLN A 550 -1.04 3.74 -23.64
N ARG A 551 -2.35 3.91 -23.81
CA ARG A 551 -3.00 4.63 -24.93
C ARG A 551 -2.70 4.07 -26.33
N VAL A 552 -2.12 2.87 -26.43
CA VAL A 552 -1.97 2.10 -27.67
C VAL A 552 -3.18 1.20 -27.87
N GLY A 553 -3.94 1.43 -28.94
CA GLY A 553 -4.89 0.45 -29.49
C GLY A 553 -4.34 -0.15 -30.77
N GLU A 554 -4.97 -1.22 -31.30
CA GLU A 554 -4.45 -1.95 -32.46
C GLU A 554 -4.08 -1.05 -33.65
N LYS A 555 -4.95 -0.10 -34.05
CA LYS A 555 -4.66 0.83 -35.16
C LYS A 555 -3.34 1.59 -34.95
N THR A 556 -3.13 2.10 -33.74
CA THR A 556 -1.88 2.77 -33.36
C THR A 556 -0.68 1.81 -33.44
N ALA A 557 -0.84 0.57 -32.95
CA ALA A 557 0.23 -0.42 -33.01
C ALA A 557 0.59 -0.79 -34.47
N ARG A 558 -0.40 -0.95 -35.36
CA ARG A 558 -0.18 -1.21 -36.79
C ARG A 558 0.52 -0.05 -37.49
N GLU A 559 0.05 1.19 -37.31
CA GLU A 559 0.71 2.36 -37.90
C GLU A 559 2.17 2.51 -37.41
N VAL A 560 2.45 2.21 -36.13
CA VAL A 560 3.82 2.24 -35.56
C VAL A 560 4.70 1.11 -36.09
N LEU A 561 4.20 -0.12 -36.21
CA LEU A 561 4.95 -1.27 -36.73
C LEU A 561 5.26 -1.10 -38.22
N GLN A 562 4.32 -0.57 -39.00
CA GLN A 562 4.52 -0.19 -40.40
C GLN A 562 5.60 0.88 -40.56
N LEU A 563 5.63 1.90 -39.68
CA LEU A 563 6.69 2.92 -39.64
C LEU A 563 8.07 2.36 -39.21
N ALA A 564 8.08 1.27 -38.44
CA ALA A 564 9.29 0.59 -37.99
C ALA A 564 9.83 -0.47 -38.97
N GLY A 565 9.04 -0.86 -39.97
CA GLY A 565 9.36 -1.98 -40.87
C GLY A 565 9.30 -3.36 -40.21
N ILE A 566 8.51 -3.53 -39.14
CA ILE A 566 8.45 -4.76 -38.34
C ILE A 566 7.10 -5.48 -38.60
N PRO A 567 7.09 -6.78 -38.94
CA PRO A 567 5.85 -7.56 -39.09
C PRO A 567 5.01 -7.63 -37.81
N GLU A 568 3.68 -7.62 -37.94
CA GLU A 568 2.75 -7.69 -36.79
C GLU A 568 2.92 -8.99 -35.98
N ASP A 569 3.23 -10.10 -36.65
CA ASP A 569 3.43 -11.44 -36.09
C ASP A 569 4.86 -11.71 -35.60
N ALA A 570 5.79 -10.75 -35.78
CA ALA A 570 7.17 -10.89 -35.35
C ALA A 570 7.26 -11.20 -33.85
N ASN A 571 8.17 -12.11 -33.47
CA ASN A 571 8.28 -12.50 -32.06
C ASN A 571 9.04 -11.45 -31.23
N PRO A 572 8.45 -10.89 -30.16
CA PRO A 572 9.10 -9.84 -29.35
C PRO A 572 10.49 -10.21 -28.82
N LYS A 573 10.75 -11.50 -28.55
CA LYS A 573 12.04 -11.98 -28.01
C LYS A 573 13.10 -12.31 -29.06
N LYS A 574 12.81 -12.05 -30.34
CA LYS A 574 13.70 -12.32 -31.48
C LYS A 574 14.06 -11.08 -32.30
N LEU A 575 13.63 -9.88 -31.88
CA LEU A 575 14.03 -8.64 -32.53
C LEU A 575 15.55 -8.41 -32.39
N THR A 576 16.19 -7.96 -33.46
CA THR A 576 17.59 -7.51 -33.45
C THR A 576 17.72 -6.11 -32.85
N HIS A 577 18.92 -5.74 -32.41
CA HIS A 577 19.18 -4.42 -31.81
C HIS A 577 18.79 -3.26 -32.73
N ASP A 578 19.04 -3.41 -34.03
CA ASP A 578 18.68 -2.42 -35.05
C ASP A 578 17.16 -2.29 -35.19
N GLN A 579 16.42 -3.41 -35.16
CA GLN A 579 14.95 -3.40 -35.18
C GLN A 579 14.36 -2.76 -33.91
N VAL A 580 14.94 -2.99 -32.73
CA VAL A 580 14.51 -2.31 -31.49
C VAL A 580 14.76 -0.80 -31.58
N THR A 581 15.89 -0.40 -32.16
CA THR A 581 16.21 1.03 -32.41
C THR A 581 15.23 1.64 -33.40
N SER A 582 14.95 0.97 -34.53
CA SER A 582 13.96 1.40 -35.53
C SER A 582 12.54 1.52 -34.93
N LEU A 583 12.14 0.61 -34.05
CA LEU A 583 10.86 0.67 -33.34
C LEU A 583 10.76 1.90 -32.43
N VAL A 584 11.81 2.17 -31.65
CA VAL A 584 11.87 3.33 -30.73
C VAL A 584 11.86 4.65 -31.51
N ASP A 585 12.53 4.72 -32.66
CA ASP A 585 12.50 5.92 -33.51
C ASP A 585 11.19 6.08 -34.29
N ALA A 586 10.55 4.99 -34.73
CA ALA A 586 9.18 5.03 -35.27
C ALA A 586 8.18 5.56 -34.24
N ILE A 587 8.30 5.12 -32.98
CA ILE A 587 7.52 5.64 -31.84
C ILE A 587 7.75 7.14 -31.64
N LYS A 588 9.01 7.63 -31.64
CA LYS A 588 9.30 9.07 -31.53
C LYS A 588 8.71 9.89 -32.69
N ARG A 589 8.69 9.33 -33.92
CA ARG A 589 8.17 10.00 -35.13
C ARG A 589 6.63 10.00 -35.22
N TYR A 590 5.95 9.04 -34.58
CA TYR A 590 4.53 8.80 -34.80
C TYR A 590 3.61 9.99 -34.44
N ASN A 591 3.95 10.78 -33.42
CA ASN A 591 3.31 12.04 -32.99
C ASN A 591 1.78 12.06 -32.72
N LYS A 592 1.02 11.01 -33.07
CA LYS A 592 -0.43 10.89 -32.88
C LYS A 592 -0.82 10.18 -31.57
N PHE A 593 0.12 9.94 -30.66
CA PHE A 593 -0.19 9.33 -29.36
C PHE A 593 -1.06 10.27 -28.52
N ARG A 594 -2.07 9.72 -27.83
CA ARG A 594 -2.85 10.46 -26.83
C ARG A 594 -1.99 10.65 -25.57
N ALA A 595 -2.22 11.74 -24.84
CA ALA A 595 -1.48 12.02 -23.60
C ALA A 595 -1.53 10.85 -22.59
N PRO A 596 -0.44 10.61 -21.84
CA PRO A 596 -0.38 9.59 -20.78
C PRO A 596 -1.41 9.83 -19.67
N ASP A 597 -1.74 8.78 -18.93
CA ASP A 597 -2.73 8.84 -17.86
C ASP A 597 -2.18 9.45 -16.55
N PRO A 598 -2.88 10.46 -15.98
CA PRO A 598 -2.41 11.15 -14.77
C PRO A 598 -2.62 10.36 -13.48
N SER A 599 -3.28 9.20 -13.47
CA SER A 599 -3.43 8.40 -12.24
C SER A 599 -2.11 7.88 -11.65
N SER A 600 -1.02 7.98 -12.40
CA SER A 600 0.35 7.71 -11.97
C SER A 600 1.02 8.82 -11.15
N VAL A 601 0.38 9.99 -11.01
CA VAL A 601 0.87 11.11 -10.16
C VAL A 601 -0.03 11.38 -8.96
N SER A 602 0.59 11.95 -7.92
CA SER A 602 0.02 12.36 -6.64
C SER A 602 0.47 13.81 -6.37
N PRO A 603 -0.25 14.82 -6.89
CA PRO A 603 -0.04 16.22 -6.52
C PRO A 603 -0.29 16.44 -5.02
N ILE A 604 0.09 17.62 -4.50
CA ILE A 604 -0.24 18.03 -3.14
C ILE A 604 -1.72 18.43 -3.08
N GLY A 605 -2.21 19.13 -4.11
CA GLY A 605 -3.56 19.67 -4.21
C GLY A 605 -3.64 21.11 -3.68
N GLU A 606 -4.39 21.95 -4.39
CA GLU A 606 -4.55 23.39 -4.10
C GLU A 606 -4.86 23.68 -2.62
N GLU A 607 -5.80 22.95 -2.03
CA GLU A 607 -6.23 23.07 -0.63
C GLU A 607 -5.11 22.76 0.36
N LEU A 608 -4.40 21.64 0.18
CA LEU A 608 -3.34 21.21 1.10
C LEU A 608 -2.11 22.12 0.98
N LEU A 609 -1.72 22.49 -0.24
CA LEU A 609 -0.63 23.43 -0.45
C LEU A 609 -0.96 24.81 0.15
N SER A 610 -2.21 25.27 0.01
CA SER A 610 -2.70 26.50 0.66
C SER A 610 -2.60 26.44 2.19
N ILE A 611 -3.01 25.34 2.81
CA ILE A 611 -2.91 25.10 4.27
C ILE A 611 -1.43 25.12 4.73
N GLY A 612 -0.55 24.40 4.03
CA GLY A 612 0.89 24.31 4.38
C GLY A 612 1.60 25.66 4.31
N ILE A 613 1.36 26.42 3.23
CA ILE A 613 1.89 27.78 3.06
C ILE A 613 1.35 28.72 4.15
N LYS A 614 0.03 28.69 4.41
CA LYS A 614 -0.60 29.55 5.41
C LYS A 614 -0.04 29.30 6.82
N ASN A 615 0.18 28.05 7.20
CA ASN A 615 0.71 27.71 8.52
C ASN A 615 2.19 28.12 8.70
N MET A 616 3.02 27.96 7.67
CA MET A 616 4.48 28.13 7.76
C MET A 616 5.02 29.54 7.42
N LEU A 617 4.24 30.35 6.68
CA LEU A 617 4.60 31.71 6.27
C LEU A 617 3.65 32.80 6.80
N GLN A 618 2.48 32.43 7.32
CA GLN A 618 1.46 33.34 7.86
C GLN A 618 1.17 34.60 7.00
N PRO A 619 0.95 34.47 5.67
CA PRO A 619 0.86 35.62 4.78
C PRO A 619 -0.49 36.35 4.87
N GLU A 620 -0.49 37.64 4.51
CA GLU A 620 -1.69 38.48 4.38
C GLU A 620 -2.52 38.15 3.14
N PHE A 621 -1.85 37.66 2.09
CA PHE A 621 -2.46 37.18 0.85
C PHE A 621 -1.83 35.86 0.41
N ILE A 622 -2.67 34.94 -0.04
CA ILE A 622 -2.27 33.67 -0.64
C ILE A 622 -3.18 33.36 -1.82
N TYR A 623 -2.61 32.81 -2.89
CA TYR A 623 -3.34 32.18 -3.97
C TYR A 623 -2.56 30.99 -4.53
N VAL A 624 -3.25 29.90 -4.85
CA VAL A 624 -2.64 28.65 -5.33
C VAL A 624 -3.28 28.25 -6.66
N VAL A 625 -2.47 27.72 -7.57
CA VAL A 625 -2.85 27.26 -8.91
C VAL A 625 -2.37 25.82 -9.08
N GLN A 626 -3.29 24.88 -9.29
CA GLN A 626 -2.97 23.53 -9.76
C GLN A 626 -3.26 23.45 -11.27
N ARG A 627 -2.24 23.19 -12.08
CA ARG A 627 -2.40 23.04 -13.54
C ARG A 627 -3.04 21.70 -13.89
N PRO A 628 -3.76 21.60 -15.03
CA PRO A 628 -4.15 20.30 -15.57
C PRO A 628 -2.91 19.45 -15.89
N PRO A 629 -3.00 18.11 -15.84
CA PRO A 629 -1.87 17.25 -16.18
C PRO A 629 -1.42 17.46 -17.63
N SER A 630 -0.11 17.61 -17.80
CA SER A 630 0.58 17.70 -19.08
C SER A 630 1.54 16.51 -19.23
N SER A 631 2.33 16.45 -20.31
CA SER A 631 3.30 15.38 -20.51
C SER A 631 4.57 15.87 -21.20
N TYR A 632 5.72 15.44 -20.71
CA TYR A 632 7.03 15.68 -21.32
C TYR A 632 7.70 14.33 -21.57
N SER A 633 8.28 14.10 -22.76
CA SER A 633 8.95 12.83 -23.10
C SER A 633 8.15 11.57 -22.68
N GLY A 634 6.82 11.56 -22.90
CA GLY A 634 5.91 10.48 -22.51
C GLY A 634 5.57 10.35 -21.01
N PHE A 635 6.25 11.04 -20.10
CA PHE A 635 5.90 11.03 -18.67
C PHE A 635 4.81 12.07 -18.37
N PRO A 636 3.71 11.70 -17.69
CA PRO A 636 2.73 12.68 -17.22
C PRO A 636 3.32 13.53 -16.10
N PHE A 637 2.98 14.81 -16.04
CA PHE A 637 3.37 15.70 -14.94
C PHE A 637 2.27 16.71 -14.61
N VAL A 638 2.27 17.17 -13.35
CA VAL A 638 1.45 18.29 -12.87
C VAL A 638 2.36 19.36 -12.29
N VAL A 639 1.98 20.63 -12.49
CA VAL A 639 2.64 21.80 -11.92
C VAL A 639 1.67 22.49 -10.97
N GLU A 640 2.13 22.78 -9.75
CA GLU A 640 1.38 23.50 -8.74
C GLU A 640 2.18 24.72 -8.29
N VAL A 641 1.53 25.88 -8.19
CA VAL A 641 2.18 27.16 -7.84
C VAL A 641 1.35 27.89 -6.80
N GLY A 642 1.91 28.10 -5.62
CA GLY A 642 1.40 29.01 -4.61
C GLY A 642 2.17 30.32 -4.62
N ILE A 643 1.49 31.46 -4.62
CA ILE A 643 2.09 32.77 -4.36
C ILE A 643 1.56 33.31 -3.03
N ALA A 644 2.44 33.89 -2.23
CA ALA A 644 2.10 34.44 -0.93
C ALA A 644 2.78 35.81 -0.72
N TYR A 645 2.11 36.71 0.00
CA TYR A 645 2.59 38.08 0.24
C TYR A 645 2.34 38.52 1.69
N GLY A 646 3.31 39.24 2.26
CA GLY A 646 3.22 39.86 3.58
C GLY A 646 3.40 38.89 4.74
N GLY A 647 2.99 39.30 5.95
CA GLY A 647 3.08 38.45 7.14
C GLY A 647 4.52 38.12 7.54
N SER A 648 4.81 36.82 7.80
CA SER A 648 6.15 36.36 8.21
C SER A 648 7.13 36.09 7.06
N ILE A 649 6.82 36.54 5.84
CA ILE A 649 7.72 36.42 4.68
C ILE A 649 8.82 37.49 4.80
N PRO A 650 10.12 37.14 4.74
CA PRO A 650 11.19 38.12 4.84
C PRO A 650 11.15 39.10 3.66
N VAL A 651 11.29 40.39 3.95
CA VAL A 651 11.47 41.43 2.93
C VAL A 651 12.87 41.28 2.35
N ALA A 652 12.95 40.92 1.07
CA ALA A 652 14.20 40.72 0.34
C ALA A 652 14.12 41.41 -1.03
N GLU A 653 15.27 41.55 -1.71
CA GLU A 653 15.29 41.89 -3.13
C GLU A 653 14.98 40.64 -3.98
N GLY A 654 14.03 40.77 -4.92
CA GLY A 654 13.52 39.65 -5.70
C GLY A 654 12.43 38.85 -4.98
N ILE A 655 12.22 37.61 -5.43
CA ILE A 655 11.15 36.71 -4.95
C ILE A 655 11.78 35.54 -4.19
N LYS A 656 11.38 35.29 -2.93
CA LYS A 656 11.90 34.13 -2.18
C LYS A 656 11.27 32.84 -2.71
N LEU A 657 12.08 31.99 -3.32
CA LEU A 657 11.64 30.72 -3.89
C LEU A 657 11.62 29.57 -2.88
N TYR A 658 10.60 28.73 -3.03
CA TYR A 658 10.46 27.42 -2.40
C TYR A 658 10.16 26.42 -3.53
N ARG A 659 11.13 25.56 -3.87
CA ARG A 659 11.04 24.58 -4.95
C ARG A 659 10.77 23.19 -4.41
N PHE A 660 9.90 22.44 -5.07
CA PHE A 660 9.54 21.08 -4.70
C PHE A 660 9.45 20.16 -5.92
N ALA A 661 9.96 18.93 -5.78
CA ALA A 661 9.80 17.85 -6.74
C ALA A 661 9.26 16.59 -6.06
N ASN A 662 8.16 16.02 -6.55
CA ASN A 662 7.52 14.81 -5.96
C ASN A 662 7.35 14.88 -4.40
N LYS A 663 6.88 16.02 -3.87
CA LYS A 663 6.74 16.34 -2.43
C LYS A 663 8.06 16.43 -1.61
N ILE A 664 9.22 16.52 -2.26
CA ILE A 664 10.54 16.78 -1.65
C ILE A 664 10.96 18.25 -1.91
N PRO A 665 11.46 19.00 -0.91
CA PRO A 665 12.02 20.34 -1.13
C PRO A 665 13.41 20.30 -1.78
N LEU A 666 13.69 21.26 -2.67
CA LEU A 666 15.00 21.46 -3.28
C LEU A 666 15.66 22.71 -2.67
N LEU A 667 16.89 22.60 -2.16
CA LEU A 667 17.54 23.62 -1.32
C LEU A 667 18.86 24.18 -1.87
N TYR A 668 19.53 23.44 -2.74
CA TYR A 668 20.78 23.82 -3.39
C TYR A 668 20.56 24.05 -4.89
N ASP A 669 21.61 24.44 -5.62
CA ASP A 669 21.59 24.63 -7.08
C ASP A 669 20.47 25.54 -7.63
N GLU A 670 19.95 26.48 -6.82
CA GLU A 670 18.73 27.24 -7.15
C GLU A 670 18.85 27.97 -8.50
N ARG A 671 19.98 28.65 -8.77
CA ARG A 671 20.25 29.34 -10.03
C ARG A 671 20.31 28.42 -11.26
N ALA A 672 20.54 27.12 -11.05
CA ALA A 672 20.55 26.13 -12.11
C ALA A 672 19.16 25.51 -12.37
N ASP A 673 18.13 25.84 -11.59
CA ASP A 673 16.79 25.26 -11.74
C ASP A 673 15.93 26.00 -12.79
N VAL A 674 15.18 25.23 -13.59
CA VAL A 674 14.21 25.78 -14.56
C VAL A 674 13.18 26.71 -13.91
N VAL A 675 12.83 26.53 -12.63
CA VAL A 675 11.96 27.44 -11.87
C VAL A 675 12.63 28.81 -11.67
N TRP A 676 13.90 28.86 -11.26
CA TRP A 676 14.60 30.13 -11.06
C TRP A 676 14.74 30.90 -12.37
N LYS A 677 15.09 30.18 -13.45
CA LYS A 677 15.10 30.70 -14.81
C LYS A 677 13.75 31.29 -15.22
N VAL A 678 12.65 30.56 -15.02
CA VAL A 678 11.30 31.07 -15.33
C VAL A 678 10.96 32.33 -14.53
N VAL A 679 11.27 32.34 -13.22
CA VAL A 679 10.94 33.47 -12.34
C VAL A 679 11.71 34.75 -12.70
N ASN A 680 12.97 34.63 -13.12
CA ASN A 680 13.84 35.80 -13.34
C ASN A 680 13.96 36.20 -14.83
N GLU A 681 13.87 35.26 -15.78
CA GLU A 681 14.02 35.53 -17.22
C GLU A 681 12.70 35.60 -17.99
N ARG A 682 11.63 34.94 -17.52
CA ARG A 682 10.36 34.80 -18.27
C ARG A 682 9.19 35.62 -17.72
N ILE A 683 9.38 36.26 -16.56
CA ILE A 683 8.33 36.95 -15.80
C ILE A 683 8.86 38.29 -15.32
N ASP A 684 8.37 39.37 -15.92
CA ASP A 684 8.59 40.71 -15.40
C ASP A 684 7.59 41.01 -14.27
N TRP A 685 8.10 41.11 -13.05
CA TRP A 685 7.34 41.39 -11.84
C TRP A 685 6.80 42.83 -11.76
N SER A 686 7.40 43.76 -12.51
CA SER A 686 6.95 45.16 -12.64
C SER A 686 5.52 45.23 -13.21
N ASN A 687 5.24 44.42 -14.24
CA ASN A 687 3.91 44.25 -14.82
C ASN A 687 2.84 43.77 -13.83
N TYR A 688 3.23 43.20 -12.69
CA TYR A 688 2.34 42.72 -11.62
C TYR A 688 2.27 43.67 -10.41
N LYS A 689 2.88 44.86 -10.48
CA LYS A 689 3.01 45.85 -9.40
C LYS A 689 3.77 45.35 -8.17
N VAL A 690 4.62 44.34 -8.33
CA VAL A 690 5.48 43.84 -7.25
C VAL A 690 6.73 44.73 -7.16
N PRO A 691 7.01 45.37 -6.01
CA PRO A 691 8.24 46.15 -5.83
C PRO A 691 9.49 45.26 -5.83
N ARG A 692 10.64 45.79 -6.30
CA ARG A 692 11.92 45.06 -6.32
C ARG A 692 12.30 44.48 -4.95
N VAL A 693 12.05 45.24 -3.89
CA VAL A 693 12.19 44.81 -2.49
C VAL A 693 10.79 44.58 -1.93
N SER A 694 10.40 43.33 -1.71
CA SER A 694 9.05 43.00 -1.23
C SER A 694 8.95 41.64 -0.52
N PRO A 695 8.00 41.46 0.41
CA PRO A 695 7.78 40.19 1.10
C PRO A 695 6.94 39.24 0.24
N VAL A 696 7.45 38.81 -0.93
CA VAL A 696 6.80 37.82 -1.79
C VAL A 696 7.51 36.47 -1.69
N ALA A 697 6.74 35.44 -1.37
CA ALA A 697 7.16 34.05 -1.49
C ALA A 697 6.47 33.39 -2.69
N LEU A 698 7.24 32.64 -3.49
CA LEU A 698 6.71 31.80 -4.54
C LEU A 698 7.07 30.34 -4.27
N VAL A 699 6.03 29.52 -4.16
CA VAL A 699 6.08 28.09 -3.85
C VAL A 699 5.73 27.33 -5.11
N THR A 700 6.59 26.42 -5.54
CA THR A 700 6.46 25.69 -6.80
C THR A 700 6.63 24.20 -6.55
N HIS A 701 5.73 23.38 -7.07
CA HIS A 701 5.80 21.93 -6.99
C HIS A 701 5.59 21.31 -8.37
N ILE A 702 6.47 20.38 -8.74
CA ILE A 702 6.38 19.60 -9.97
C ILE A 702 6.32 18.12 -9.58
N CYS A 703 5.30 17.40 -10.02
CA CYS A 703 5.17 15.97 -9.75
C CYS A 703 5.03 15.13 -11.02
N SER A 704 5.73 14.00 -11.07
CA SER A 704 5.81 13.08 -12.22
C SER A 704 6.41 11.72 -11.81
N PRO A 705 6.13 10.61 -12.52
CA PRO A 705 6.78 9.31 -12.24
C PRO A 705 8.31 9.35 -12.40
N LYS A 706 8.81 10.23 -13.25
CA LYS A 706 10.25 10.52 -13.45
C LYS A 706 10.38 12.05 -13.42
N ILE A 707 11.31 12.60 -12.65
CA ILE A 707 11.63 14.05 -12.67
C ILE A 707 12.97 14.21 -13.41
N PRO A 708 13.10 15.16 -14.36
CA PRO A 708 14.32 15.34 -15.13
C PRO A 708 15.30 16.22 -14.35
N TYR A 709 15.99 15.64 -13.36
CA TYR A 709 17.03 16.37 -12.60
C TYR A 709 18.27 16.66 -13.45
N LYS A 710 18.96 17.78 -13.18
CA LYS A 710 20.26 18.12 -13.80
C LYS A 710 21.43 17.33 -13.20
N SER A 711 21.38 17.07 -11.89
CA SER A 711 22.43 16.39 -11.13
C SER A 711 21.92 15.12 -10.43
N VAL A 712 22.82 14.19 -10.12
CA VAL A 712 22.49 12.95 -9.38
C VAL A 712 21.97 13.26 -7.97
N GLY A 713 22.41 14.38 -7.38
CA GLY A 713 21.94 14.90 -6.09
C GLY A 713 20.50 15.43 -6.09
N LYS A 714 19.86 15.59 -7.26
CA LYS A 714 18.45 16.00 -7.43
C LYS A 714 18.09 17.46 -7.09
N GLU A 715 19.08 18.30 -6.79
CA GLU A 715 18.83 19.65 -6.29
C GLU A 715 18.33 20.68 -7.33
N ALA A 716 18.43 20.38 -8.63
CA ALA A 716 17.90 21.24 -9.69
C ALA A 716 17.17 20.45 -10.80
N ILE A 717 16.06 20.99 -11.29
CA ILE A 717 15.26 20.44 -12.40
C ILE A 717 15.76 21.01 -13.74
N ALA A 718 15.83 20.14 -14.76
CA ALA A 718 16.36 20.45 -16.08
C ALA A 718 15.36 21.20 -16.99
N ASP A 719 15.92 22.01 -17.89
CA ASP A 719 15.21 22.84 -18.87
C ASP A 719 14.47 22.03 -19.94
N ARG A 720 13.30 21.49 -19.58
CA ARG A 720 12.37 20.87 -20.53
C ARG A 720 11.36 21.92 -21.01
N PRO A 721 11.25 22.22 -22.32
CA PRO A 721 10.34 23.24 -22.83
C PRO A 721 8.88 23.06 -22.42
N GLU A 722 8.43 21.81 -22.27
CA GLU A 722 7.07 21.47 -21.82
C GLU A 722 6.84 21.92 -20.36
N ILE A 723 7.83 21.70 -19.49
CA ILE A 723 7.82 22.09 -18.07
C ILE A 723 7.96 23.61 -17.94
N GLU A 724 8.88 24.22 -18.70
CA GLU A 724 9.07 25.68 -18.73
C GLU A 724 7.77 26.41 -19.11
N ARG A 725 7.03 25.90 -20.11
CA ARG A 725 5.73 26.46 -20.55
C ARG A 725 4.67 26.41 -19.46
N GLU A 726 4.44 25.26 -18.82
CA GLU A 726 3.41 25.15 -17.77
C GLU A 726 3.78 25.94 -16.51
N LEU A 727 5.06 26.03 -16.14
CA LEU A 727 5.54 26.92 -15.08
C LEU A 727 5.23 28.40 -15.40
N VAL A 728 5.57 28.85 -16.61
CA VAL A 728 5.29 30.24 -17.06
C VAL A 728 3.79 30.54 -16.99
N ILE A 729 2.92 29.62 -17.42
CA ILE A 729 1.47 29.81 -17.36
C ILE A 729 0.98 29.87 -15.91
N ALA A 730 1.39 28.93 -15.06
CA ALA A 730 0.96 28.84 -13.66
C ALA A 730 1.39 30.06 -12.82
N ILE A 731 2.64 30.51 -12.97
CA ILE A 731 3.13 31.67 -12.21
C ILE A 731 2.49 32.97 -12.72
N ARG A 732 2.27 33.11 -14.05
CA ARG A 732 1.49 34.24 -14.61
C ARG A 732 0.01 34.23 -14.20
N GLU A 733 -0.52 33.09 -13.77
CA GLU A 733 -1.87 32.96 -13.18
C GLU A 733 -1.89 33.42 -11.73
N ALA A 734 -0.95 32.96 -10.92
CA ALA A 734 -0.81 33.40 -9.54
C ALA A 734 -0.48 34.91 -9.42
N ALA A 735 0.45 35.40 -10.25
CA ALA A 735 0.85 36.81 -10.26
C ALA A 735 -0.28 37.76 -10.71
N ARG A 736 -1.22 37.30 -11.57
CA ARG A 736 -2.44 38.07 -11.91
C ARG A 736 -3.30 38.34 -10.67
N GLN A 737 -3.45 37.37 -9.77
CA GLN A 737 -4.22 37.57 -8.52
C GLN A 737 -3.47 38.47 -7.52
N LEU A 738 -2.15 38.31 -7.40
CA LEU A 738 -1.33 39.21 -6.58
C LEU A 738 -1.44 40.67 -7.05
N LYS A 739 -1.41 40.92 -8.38
CA LYS A 739 -1.62 42.26 -8.95
C LYS A 739 -2.97 42.86 -8.54
N LEU A 740 -4.04 42.07 -8.50
CA LEU A 740 -5.37 42.53 -8.05
C LEU A 740 -5.41 42.85 -6.55
N TYR A 741 -4.67 42.10 -5.72
CA TYR A 741 -4.53 42.37 -4.30
C TYR A 741 -3.71 43.65 -4.03
N LEU A 742 -2.51 43.77 -4.62
CA LEU A 742 -1.65 44.95 -4.48
C LEU A 742 -2.34 46.24 -4.98
N SER A 743 -3.11 46.14 -6.08
CA SER A 743 -3.92 47.27 -6.59
C SER A 743 -5.03 47.72 -5.63
N LYS A 744 -5.48 46.88 -4.69
CA LYS A 744 -6.42 47.29 -3.61
C LYS A 744 -5.67 48.03 -2.50
N ILE A 745 -4.49 47.55 -2.12
CA ILE A 745 -3.63 48.22 -1.11
C ILE A 745 -3.22 49.62 -1.60
N GLU A 746 -2.71 49.72 -2.83
CA GLU A 746 -2.30 50.98 -3.47
C GLU A 746 -3.46 51.99 -3.53
N LYS A 747 -4.67 51.55 -3.91
CA LYS A 747 -5.89 52.39 -3.87
C LYS A 747 -6.23 52.86 -2.45
N LYS A 748 -6.15 51.98 -1.45
CA LYS A 748 -6.38 52.34 -0.03
C LYS A 748 -5.34 53.35 0.48
N GLN A 749 -4.06 53.14 0.19
CA GLN A 749 -2.98 54.08 0.54
C GLN A 749 -3.15 55.43 -0.16
N THR A 750 -3.57 55.44 -1.43
CA THR A 750 -3.82 56.66 -2.20
C THR A 750 -5.00 57.45 -1.64
N ALA A 751 -6.08 56.76 -1.23
CA ALA A 751 -7.21 57.38 -0.53
C ALA A 751 -6.79 57.99 0.81
N ILE A 752 -6.01 57.28 1.64
CA ILE A 752 -5.50 57.77 2.92
C ILE A 752 -4.57 58.99 2.72
N LYS A 753 -3.63 58.93 1.76
CA LYS A 753 -2.78 60.09 1.41
C LYS A 753 -3.61 61.31 1.01
N ARG A 754 -4.65 61.11 0.18
CA ARG A 754 -5.58 62.17 -0.24
C ARG A 754 -6.38 62.74 0.93
N MET A 755 -6.87 61.90 1.84
CA MET A 755 -7.57 62.31 3.07
C MET A 755 -6.66 63.14 3.99
N ASN A 756 -5.41 62.71 4.20
CA ASN A 756 -4.44 63.44 5.03
C ASN A 756 -4.08 64.82 4.43
N ILE A 757 -3.95 64.90 3.10
CA ILE A 757 -3.78 66.18 2.38
C ILE A 757 -5.00 67.07 2.60
N TYR A 758 -6.23 66.56 2.46
CA TYR A 758 -7.44 67.35 2.72
C TYR A 758 -7.54 67.80 4.18
N ALA A 759 -7.24 66.94 5.16
CA ALA A 759 -7.22 67.30 6.57
C ALA A 759 -6.20 68.42 6.89
N LYS A 760 -5.01 68.41 6.25
CA LYS A 760 -3.98 69.43 6.45
C LYS A 760 -4.33 70.76 5.77
N TYR A 761 -4.88 70.75 4.55
CA TYR A 761 -5.06 71.97 3.75
C TYR A 761 -6.46 72.61 3.78
N LEU A 762 -7.57 71.87 3.96
CA LEU A 762 -8.91 72.50 4.03
C LEU A 762 -9.03 73.58 5.13
N PRO A 763 -8.55 73.36 6.37
CA PRO A 763 -8.61 74.37 7.43
C PRO A 763 -7.83 75.64 7.10
N ILE A 764 -6.67 75.50 6.43
CA ILE A 764 -5.83 76.62 5.99
C ILE A 764 -6.55 77.41 4.90
N ILE A 765 -7.08 76.73 3.88
CA ILE A 765 -7.83 77.35 2.77
C ILE A 765 -9.06 78.08 3.31
N ALA A 766 -9.86 77.46 4.20
CA ALA A 766 -11.02 78.11 4.81
C ALA A 766 -10.64 79.38 5.60
N LYS A 767 -9.54 79.34 6.37
CA LYS A 767 -9.03 80.49 7.13
C LYS A 767 -8.53 81.62 6.21
N CYS A 768 -7.84 81.28 5.11
CA CYS A 768 -7.35 82.25 4.13
C CYS A 768 -8.48 82.87 3.30
N SER A 769 -9.43 82.06 2.81
CA SER A 769 -10.60 82.56 2.06
C SER A 769 -11.55 83.39 2.92
N GLY A 770 -11.66 83.11 4.22
CA GLY A 770 -12.38 83.98 5.16
C GLY A 770 -11.72 85.37 5.28
N LYS A 771 -10.39 85.40 5.50
CA LYS A 771 -9.60 86.65 5.55
C LYS A 771 -9.67 87.46 4.25
N LEU A 772 -9.63 86.82 3.08
CA LEU A 772 -9.64 87.49 1.77
C LEU A 772 -10.96 88.24 1.46
N VAL A 773 -12.02 88.01 2.22
CA VAL A 773 -13.35 88.59 2.01
C VAL A 773 -13.94 89.15 3.31
N ASP A 774 -13.09 89.39 4.32
CA ASP A 774 -13.42 89.81 5.70
C ASP A 774 -14.68 89.15 6.30
N LYS A 775 -14.75 87.82 6.14
CA LYS A 775 -15.88 86.99 6.61
C LYS A 775 -15.38 85.82 7.46
N LYS A 776 -16.28 85.33 8.33
CA LYS A 776 -16.02 84.11 9.12
C LYS A 776 -15.67 82.95 8.17
N PRO A 777 -14.66 82.11 8.51
CA PRO A 777 -14.29 80.97 7.67
C PRO A 777 -15.51 80.08 7.34
N PRO A 778 -15.64 79.56 6.11
CA PRO A 778 -16.73 78.67 5.74
C PRO A 778 -16.67 77.36 6.53
N ASP A 779 -17.85 76.86 6.93
CA ASP A 779 -17.98 75.60 7.67
C ASP A 779 -17.56 74.39 6.83
N ILE A 780 -16.39 73.84 7.16
CA ILE A 780 -15.82 72.65 6.52
C ILE A 780 -16.26 71.33 7.18
N SER A 781 -16.96 71.35 8.32
CA SER A 781 -17.33 70.13 9.08
C SER A 781 -18.11 69.13 8.23
N LYS A 782 -19.11 69.61 7.49
CA LYS A 782 -19.96 68.82 6.56
C LYS A 782 -19.18 68.22 5.39
N LEU A 783 -18.07 68.85 5.00
CA LEU A 783 -17.18 68.39 3.94
C LEU A 783 -16.23 67.30 4.44
N LEU A 784 -15.71 67.46 5.66
CA LEU A 784 -14.85 66.51 6.35
C LEU A 784 -15.62 65.25 6.79
N GLY A 785 -16.85 65.41 7.31
CA GLY A 785 -17.75 64.30 7.66
C GLY A 785 -18.15 63.47 6.43
N ARG A 786 -18.39 64.11 5.27
CA ARG A 786 -18.58 63.40 3.98
C ARG A 786 -17.34 62.65 3.49
N LEU A 787 -16.16 62.96 4.03
CA LEU A 787 -14.91 62.24 3.77
C LEU A 787 -14.59 61.20 4.84
N GLY A 788 -15.44 61.01 5.87
CA GLY A 788 -15.23 60.02 6.93
C GLY A 788 -14.07 60.35 7.88
N ILE A 789 -13.87 61.63 8.18
CA ILE A 789 -12.83 62.11 9.09
C ILE A 789 -13.50 62.57 10.40
N ASP A 790 -13.25 61.85 11.49
CA ASP A 790 -13.75 62.20 12.83
C ASP A 790 -13.06 63.45 13.41
N GLU A 791 -13.76 64.20 14.27
CA GLU A 791 -13.20 65.41 14.88
C GLU A 791 -11.96 65.13 15.75
N ASN A 792 -11.87 63.94 16.35
CA ASN A 792 -10.74 63.57 17.22
C ASN A 792 -9.44 63.36 16.43
N THR A 793 -9.49 62.67 15.28
CA THR A 793 -8.33 62.58 14.38
C THR A 793 -7.94 63.94 13.81
N LEU A 794 -8.90 64.86 13.67
CA LEU A 794 -8.64 66.22 13.23
C LEU A 794 -7.90 67.04 14.29
N LYS A 795 -8.28 66.92 15.58
CA LYS A 795 -7.56 67.52 16.72
C LYS A 795 -6.14 66.97 16.87
N GLU A 796 -5.95 65.65 16.84
CA GLU A 796 -4.60 65.05 16.86
C GLU A 796 -3.71 65.57 15.72
N THR A 797 -4.29 65.73 14.52
CA THR A 797 -3.55 66.22 13.34
C THR A 797 -3.20 67.70 13.51
N GLN A 798 -4.07 68.50 14.11
CA GLN A 798 -3.79 69.90 14.43
C GLN A 798 -2.70 70.03 15.49
N GLU A 799 -2.71 69.24 16.57
CA GLU A 799 -1.63 69.25 17.57
C GLU A 799 -0.28 68.82 17.00
N LYS A 800 -0.26 67.79 16.13
CA LYS A 800 0.96 67.34 15.43
C LYS A 800 1.49 68.43 14.50
N ILE A 801 0.60 69.18 13.82
CA ILE A 801 0.99 70.32 12.98
C ILE A 801 1.50 71.50 13.82
N LEU A 802 0.90 71.77 14.99
CA LEU A 802 1.39 72.80 15.92
C LEU A 802 2.82 72.48 16.35
N LYS A 803 3.07 71.25 16.79
CA LYS A 803 4.40 70.77 17.21
C LYS A 803 5.41 70.68 16.06
N GLU A 804 4.99 70.40 14.82
CA GLU A 804 5.83 70.52 13.62
C GLU A 804 6.23 71.98 13.34
N LEU A 805 5.33 72.94 13.56
CA LEU A 805 5.58 74.37 13.34
C LEU A 805 6.47 74.94 14.45
N GLU A 806 6.15 74.69 15.72
CA GLU A 806 6.95 75.06 16.89
C GLU A 806 8.41 74.60 16.73
N LYS A 807 8.62 73.32 16.37
CA LYS A 807 9.96 72.80 16.07
C LYS A 807 10.67 73.46 14.88
N LYS A 808 9.92 74.00 13.92
CA LYS A 808 10.51 74.70 12.76
C LYS A 808 10.79 76.18 13.01
N PHE A 809 10.10 76.82 13.96
CA PHE A 809 10.45 78.16 14.42
C PHE A 809 11.68 78.12 15.35
N LEU A 810 11.75 77.18 16.30
CA LEU A 810 12.92 76.99 17.17
C LEU A 810 14.24 76.77 16.40
N VAL A 811 14.20 76.03 15.29
CA VAL A 811 15.39 75.78 14.44
C VAL A 811 15.82 77.00 13.61
N VAL A 812 15.01 78.07 13.56
CA VAL A 812 15.41 79.36 12.97
C VAL A 812 16.02 80.28 14.03
N GLU A 813 15.49 80.27 15.26
CA GLU A 813 16.05 81.05 16.39
C GLU A 813 17.41 80.52 16.89
N GLU A 814 17.82 79.29 16.53
CA GLU A 814 19.17 78.76 16.75
C GLU A 814 20.14 79.01 15.55
N ALA A 815 19.70 79.75 14.52
CA ALA A 815 20.44 79.94 13.26
C ALA A 815 20.58 81.41 12.81
N GLU A 816 20.12 82.37 13.61
CA GLU A 816 20.39 83.82 13.50
C GLU A 816 21.35 84.29 14.61
#